data_AF-A0AAW5W8I5-F1
#
_entry.id   AF-A0AAW5W8I5-F1
#
_cell.length_a   1.000
_cell.length_b   1.000
_cell.length_c   1.000
_cell.angle_alpha   90.00
_cell.angle_beta   90.00
_cell.angle_gamma   90.00
#
_symmetry.space_group_name_H-M   'P 1'
#
loop_
_entity.id
_entity.type
_entity.pdbx_description
1 polymer ?
#
loop_
_entity_poly.entity_id
_entity_poly.type
_entity_poly.pdbx_seq_one_letter_code
_entity_poly.pdbx_strand_id
1 'polypeptide(L)'
;MVKLLLQGSSGPEVVQLRKCLAATLGPDAEMFDLQTKNDQFDEALVAAVRHWQSNIGVLADGVVGPYCQSLQGLITLPTIGLRADDVQKLFPATKPSNVLRYLPYVAAALASEGLTAFPLVLAALGTIRAETEGFVPIAEYPSQFNTIPGLPAFSAYDAGTKIGKDLGNTKPGDGARFRGRGFVQLTGRANYEEYAPRIGADIAAAPDLANAPEVAAVLLAMFLADRKKELTTALAATPPDYRKARRLVNGGSHGLDRFKSVFTLAAATPTAMLNTGKAGKIMTSSEPSKAGKQKSATAAIPLSVLDSGPVLNASKDPVDLRDRTYTPPPVSLPDLFPSDEDIATRLTVYTKAKLILDQGQEGACTGFGLACVVNYLRWRKAGYPSTLDSVSPRMLYNFARRYDEYAGEDYEGSSCRGALKGWFHHGVCLESDWPYQAQEDVPPKYGYAERSANTTLGVYYRIDIKSITDMQAAIHEVGAIYVSAFTHEGWQAVPEVKKTITGHTSLSIIAFNGKPSKTDGHAFALVGFNRDGFIIQNSWGNSWGCGGFAVLSYADWLTNAMDAWVAALGVPGVMQGQLTIGKPSYATLAGTVNKEQWWDEATAYEHSIVIGNNGRVTRYLTQDEMTRTLMYQGCVLPDRWFRTHTTETKRLVIYAHGGLNDEAGSIERARAMGRYFIGNDCYPLFLVWKTGILESIGDIFSDHFHREPSRAGGIREALTDGSDMLLEQTIGRPFAKPIWSEMKENAEFSCVSGRAGDLLVTALQTLAASWGNALEIHIIGHSAGSIILGYFVDLLSARGLGEQLKSVHLYAPACTVQFANRHYAPHASLMKHMYLHILSDRNERDDNVAKIYRKSLLYFVSNALDGDQRTPLLGMDNVRDKNYSGWDGSSSTGEALRNWRRAASEAGLDKSARTNVIDMNKVPTGPNVWIDPSHGSFDNNTDVLELTLQRIVDVDVLNMPVDDLRGF
;
A
#
# COMPACT_ATOMS: atom_id res chain seq x y z
N MET A 1 13.79 -13.55 27.50
CA MET A 1 13.40 -14.01 26.16
C MET A 1 11.92 -13.76 26.02
N VAL A 2 11.53 -12.96 25.03
CA VAL A 2 10.13 -12.63 24.77
C VAL A 2 9.61 -13.69 23.80
N LYS A 3 8.61 -14.47 24.22
CA LYS A 3 7.96 -15.44 23.32
C LYS A 3 6.99 -14.71 22.40
N LEU A 4 6.83 -15.21 21.18
CA LEU A 4 5.78 -14.74 20.28
C LEU A 4 4.42 -15.17 20.83
N LEU A 5 3.42 -14.31 20.69
CA LEU A 5 2.02 -14.65 20.95
C LEU A 5 1.29 -14.71 19.60
N LEU A 6 0.73 -15.87 19.29
CA LEU A 6 0.00 -16.15 18.07
C LEU A 6 -0.99 -17.30 18.32
N GLN A 7 -1.81 -17.63 17.33
CA GLN A 7 -2.78 -18.71 17.40
C GLN A 7 -2.18 -20.01 17.97
N GLY A 8 -2.83 -20.58 18.99
CA GLY A 8 -2.35 -21.76 19.73
C GLY A 8 -1.46 -21.45 20.94
N SER A 9 -1.05 -20.19 21.13
CA SER A 9 -0.43 -19.75 22.38
C SER A 9 -1.43 -19.77 23.52
N SER A 10 -0.96 -20.03 24.74
CA SER A 10 -1.78 -19.89 25.94
C SER A 10 -0.96 -19.45 27.15
N GLY A 11 -1.62 -18.77 28.10
CA GLY A 11 -1.01 -18.36 29.36
C GLY A 11 -1.37 -16.95 29.82
N PRO A 12 -0.76 -16.49 30.93
CA PRO A 12 -1.06 -15.17 31.52
C PRO A 12 -0.72 -14.00 30.59
N GLU A 13 0.25 -14.15 29.70
CA GLU A 13 0.62 -13.14 28.70
C GLU A 13 -0.51 -12.91 27.68
N VAL A 14 -1.27 -13.94 27.33
CA VAL A 14 -2.44 -13.84 26.44
C VAL A 14 -3.58 -13.08 27.11
N VAL A 15 -3.85 -13.37 28.39
CA VAL A 15 -4.86 -12.65 29.18
C VAL A 15 -4.49 -11.17 29.30
N GLN A 16 -3.22 -10.87 29.53
CA GLN A 16 -2.74 -9.49 29.60
C GLN A 16 -2.82 -8.79 28.24
N LEU A 17 -2.48 -9.48 27.14
CA LEU A 17 -2.66 -8.95 25.78
C LEU A 17 -4.13 -8.58 25.51
N ARG A 18 -5.10 -9.44 25.85
CA ARG A 18 -6.53 -9.13 25.70
C ARG A 18 -6.91 -7.85 26.42
N LYS A 19 -6.46 -7.69 27.66
CA LYS A 19 -6.74 -6.50 28.46
C LYS A 19 -6.13 -5.23 27.85
N CYS A 20 -4.86 -5.28 27.43
CA CYS A 20 -4.22 -4.15 26.76
C CYS A 20 -4.93 -3.82 25.44
N LEU A 21 -5.24 -4.83 24.64
CA LEU A 21 -5.90 -4.68 23.34
C LEU A 21 -7.30 -4.10 23.49
N ALA A 22 -8.10 -4.56 24.47
CA ALA A 22 -9.41 -4.01 24.76
C ALA A 22 -9.33 -2.52 25.14
N ALA A 23 -8.33 -2.12 25.92
CA ALA A 23 -8.10 -0.72 26.25
C ALA A 23 -7.70 0.12 25.03
N THR A 24 -6.85 -0.44 24.15
CA THR A 24 -6.36 0.24 22.94
C THR A 24 -7.43 0.37 21.86
N LEU A 25 -8.26 -0.65 21.66
CA LEU A 25 -9.35 -0.65 20.68
C LEU A 25 -10.54 0.21 21.11
N GLY A 26 -10.73 0.43 22.41
CA GLY A 26 -11.84 1.24 22.92
C GLY A 26 -13.19 0.62 22.53
N PRO A 27 -14.13 1.38 21.92
CA PRO A 27 -15.44 0.85 21.50
C PRO A 27 -15.35 -0.37 20.57
N ASP A 28 -14.32 -0.42 19.72
CA ASP A 28 -14.14 -1.51 18.76
C ASP A 28 -13.85 -2.86 19.44
N ALA A 29 -13.47 -2.86 20.72
CA ALA A 29 -13.25 -4.09 21.49
C ALA A 29 -14.52 -4.95 21.62
N GLU A 30 -15.71 -4.34 21.54
CA GLU A 30 -17.00 -5.04 21.59
C GLU A 30 -17.18 -6.02 20.42
N MET A 31 -16.52 -5.77 19.29
CA MET A 31 -16.58 -6.64 18.10
C MET A 31 -15.86 -7.99 18.28
N PHE A 32 -15.00 -8.13 19.31
CA PHE A 32 -14.06 -9.25 19.41
C PHE A 32 -14.10 -10.03 20.74
N ASP A 33 -15.08 -9.77 21.60
CA ASP A 33 -15.25 -10.45 22.91
C ASP A 33 -13.95 -10.53 23.74
N LEU A 34 -13.23 -9.42 23.85
CA LEU A 34 -11.93 -9.37 24.51
C LEU A 34 -12.00 -9.38 26.04
N GLN A 35 -13.19 -9.31 26.64
CA GLN A 35 -13.35 -9.25 28.10
C GLN A 35 -13.36 -10.63 28.78
N THR A 36 -13.22 -11.71 28.01
CA THR A 36 -13.13 -13.07 28.55
C THR A 36 -11.84 -13.26 29.36
N LYS A 37 -11.91 -14.12 30.39
CA LYS A 37 -10.70 -14.64 31.08
C LYS A 37 -10.02 -15.76 30.29
N ASN A 38 -10.27 -15.86 28.99
CA ASN A 38 -9.71 -16.90 28.15
C ASN A 38 -8.20 -16.72 28.02
N ASP A 39 -7.45 -17.75 28.43
CA ASP A 39 -5.99 -17.76 28.34
C ASP A 39 -5.48 -18.27 26.99
N GLN A 40 -6.37 -18.72 26.09
CA GLN A 40 -6.04 -19.17 24.74
C GLN A 40 -5.99 -18.00 23.76
N PHE A 41 -5.01 -18.02 22.87
CA PHE A 41 -4.94 -17.14 21.71
C PHE A 41 -5.84 -17.71 20.60
N ASP A 42 -7.14 -17.47 20.75
CA ASP A 42 -8.19 -17.93 19.84
C ASP A 42 -8.37 -17.01 18.61
N GLU A 43 -9.20 -17.44 17.66
CA GLU A 43 -9.47 -16.70 16.42
C GLU A 43 -10.02 -15.28 16.67
N ALA A 44 -10.83 -15.09 17.73
CA ALA A 44 -11.35 -13.78 18.08
C ALA A 44 -10.23 -12.81 18.47
N LEU A 45 -9.25 -13.27 19.25
CA LEU A 45 -8.06 -12.49 19.56
C LEU A 45 -7.18 -12.25 18.34
N VAL A 46 -7.01 -13.23 17.46
CA VAL A 46 -6.26 -13.04 16.20
C VAL A 46 -6.90 -11.94 15.36
N ALA A 47 -8.23 -11.96 15.19
CA ALA A 47 -8.97 -10.94 14.45
C ALA A 47 -8.81 -9.55 15.09
N ALA A 48 -8.92 -9.46 16.42
CA ALA A 48 -8.71 -8.21 17.15
C ALA A 48 -7.30 -7.64 16.98
N VAL A 49 -6.28 -8.50 17.02
CA VAL A 49 -4.88 -8.11 16.80
C VAL A 49 -4.71 -7.57 15.38
N ARG A 50 -5.25 -8.23 14.36
CA ARG A 50 -5.15 -7.73 12.96
C ARG A 50 -5.86 -6.41 12.78
N HIS A 51 -7.03 -6.26 13.40
CA HIS A 51 -7.78 -4.99 13.41
C HIS A 51 -6.95 -3.87 14.03
N TRP A 52 -6.32 -4.12 15.18
CA TRP A 52 -5.41 -3.17 15.80
C TRP A 52 -4.18 -2.87 14.92
N GLN A 53 -3.47 -3.89 14.46
CA GLN A 53 -2.25 -3.77 13.65
C GLN A 53 -2.48 -2.91 12.40
N SER A 54 -3.55 -3.19 11.66
CA SER A 54 -3.89 -2.46 10.43
C SER A 54 -4.20 -0.98 10.68
N ASN A 55 -4.81 -0.65 11.82
CA ASN A 55 -5.17 0.73 12.18
C ASN A 55 -4.03 1.54 12.80
N ILE A 56 -2.86 0.93 13.02
CA ILE A 56 -1.65 1.62 13.48
C ILE A 56 -0.51 1.57 12.45
N GLY A 57 -0.75 1.05 11.24
CA GLY A 57 0.25 1.05 10.16
C GLY A 57 1.36 0.01 10.32
N VAL A 58 1.10 -1.06 11.07
CA VAL A 58 1.99 -2.23 11.13
C VAL A 58 1.38 -3.40 10.32
N LEU A 59 2.16 -4.45 10.08
CA LEU A 59 1.66 -5.57 9.27
C LEU A 59 0.56 -6.32 10.03
N ALA A 60 -0.65 -6.36 9.45
CA ALA A 60 -1.80 -7.04 10.03
C ALA A 60 -1.76 -8.57 9.77
N ASP A 61 -0.78 -9.25 10.36
CA ASP A 61 -0.60 -10.70 10.25
C ASP A 61 -1.23 -11.50 11.40
N GLY A 62 -1.57 -10.85 12.51
CA GLY A 62 -2.10 -11.48 13.72
C GLY A 62 -1.03 -12.04 14.64
N VAL A 63 0.26 -11.78 14.38
CA VAL A 63 1.39 -12.22 15.21
C VAL A 63 1.84 -11.09 16.12
N VAL A 64 1.96 -11.37 17.42
CA VAL A 64 2.35 -10.41 18.44
C VAL A 64 3.74 -10.78 18.98
N GLY A 65 4.78 -10.27 18.33
CA GLY A 65 6.18 -10.41 18.77
C GLY A 65 6.69 -9.23 19.59
N PRO A 66 8.01 -9.12 19.84
CA PRO A 66 8.57 -8.10 20.71
C PRO A 66 8.19 -6.67 20.32
N TYR A 67 8.06 -6.38 19.02
CA TYR A 67 7.65 -5.04 18.58
C TYR A 67 6.18 -4.76 18.92
N CYS A 68 5.26 -5.64 18.53
CA CYS A 68 3.84 -5.48 18.86
C CYS A 68 3.58 -5.51 20.37
N GLN A 69 4.32 -6.32 21.13
CA GLN A 69 4.22 -6.38 22.59
C GLN A 69 4.68 -5.07 23.25
N SER A 70 5.73 -4.42 22.73
CA SER A 70 6.17 -3.13 23.27
C SER A 70 5.16 -2.03 22.97
N LEU A 71 4.55 -2.04 21.77
CA LEU A 71 3.49 -1.09 21.39
C LEU A 71 2.22 -1.24 22.24
N GLN A 72 1.87 -2.46 22.65
CA GLN A 72 0.77 -2.73 23.58
C GLN A 72 1.15 -2.53 25.06
N GLY A 73 2.39 -2.10 25.34
CA GLY A 73 2.89 -1.89 26.70
C GLY A 73 3.03 -3.17 27.53
N LEU A 74 3.09 -4.35 26.89
CA LEU A 74 3.27 -5.64 27.56
C LEU A 74 4.72 -5.82 28.04
N ILE A 75 5.67 -5.26 27.30
CA ILE A 75 7.09 -5.30 27.60
C ILE A 75 7.73 -3.93 27.41
N THR A 76 8.88 -3.72 28.05
CA THR A 76 9.73 -2.55 27.82
C THR A 76 11.05 -3.02 27.23
N LEU A 77 11.43 -2.44 26.09
CA LEU A 77 12.67 -2.79 25.38
C LEU A 77 13.68 -1.65 25.49
N PRO A 78 14.99 -1.94 25.56
CA PRO A 78 16.01 -0.91 25.45
C PRO A 78 16.02 -0.31 24.04
N THR A 79 16.12 1.02 23.94
CA THR A 79 16.25 1.71 22.66
C THR A 79 17.57 1.33 21.98
N ILE A 80 17.47 0.83 20.75
CA ILE A 80 18.61 0.73 19.83
C ILE A 80 18.50 1.97 18.95
N GLY A 81 19.40 2.95 19.13
CA GLY A 81 19.37 4.23 18.41
C GLY A 81 19.69 4.12 16.91
N LEU A 82 18.92 3.32 16.17
CA LEU A 82 18.98 3.12 14.73
C LEU A 82 17.86 3.91 14.07
N ARG A 83 18.21 4.86 13.21
CA ARG A 83 17.24 5.54 12.34
C ARG A 83 17.10 4.80 11.01
N ALA A 84 15.90 4.80 10.44
CA ALA A 84 15.67 4.26 9.10
C ALA A 84 16.59 4.90 8.07
N ASP A 85 16.80 6.23 8.13
CA ASP A 85 17.69 6.95 7.22
C ASP A 85 19.17 6.56 7.39
N ASP A 86 19.62 6.25 8.61
CA ASP A 86 20.99 5.79 8.84
C ASP A 86 21.17 4.37 8.31
N VAL A 87 20.17 3.51 8.49
CA VAL A 87 20.19 2.15 7.93
C VAL A 87 20.11 2.20 6.41
N GLN A 88 19.33 3.12 5.82
CA GLN A 88 19.23 3.28 4.37
C GLN A 88 20.60 3.54 3.72
N LYS A 89 21.48 4.32 4.38
CA LYS A 89 22.87 4.53 3.91
C LYS A 89 23.71 3.24 3.90
N LEU A 90 23.37 2.28 4.76
CA LEU A 90 23.99 0.95 4.79
C LEU A 90 23.42 -0.01 3.73
N PHE A 91 22.30 0.36 3.11
CA PHE A 91 21.54 -0.41 2.12
C PHE A 91 21.22 0.42 0.86
N PRO A 92 22.24 0.88 0.10
CA PRO A 92 22.06 1.84 -0.99
C PRO A 92 21.20 1.32 -2.16
N ALA A 93 21.09 0.00 -2.32
CA ALA A 93 20.28 -0.62 -3.37
C ALA A 93 18.85 -0.99 -2.92
N THR A 94 18.48 -0.62 -1.69
CA THR A 94 17.21 -1.01 -1.07
C THR A 94 16.23 0.14 -1.09
N LYS A 95 14.94 -0.18 -1.27
CA LYS A 95 13.87 0.82 -1.19
C LYS A 95 13.76 1.35 0.26
N PRO A 96 13.74 2.67 0.48
CA PRO A 96 13.56 3.26 1.82
C PRO A 96 12.33 2.73 2.56
N SER A 97 11.23 2.52 1.84
CA SER A 97 9.98 1.96 2.38
C SER A 97 10.14 0.56 2.99
N ASN A 98 11.05 -0.27 2.50
CA ASN A 98 11.32 -1.58 3.10
C ASN A 98 12.05 -1.44 4.44
N VAL A 99 13.06 -0.56 4.51
CA VAL A 99 13.79 -0.31 5.76
C VAL A 99 12.84 0.25 6.81
N LEU A 100 12.06 1.28 6.46
CA LEU A 100 11.06 1.89 7.35
C LEU A 100 10.06 0.84 7.86
N ARG A 101 9.61 -0.05 6.97
CA ARG A 101 8.63 -1.09 7.31
C ARG A 101 9.18 -2.16 8.24
N TYR A 102 10.40 -2.66 8.01
CA TYR A 102 10.88 -3.86 8.68
C TYR A 102 11.88 -3.60 9.82
N LEU A 103 12.55 -2.44 9.84
CA LEU A 103 13.56 -2.11 10.85
C LEU A 103 13.02 -2.15 12.28
N PRO A 104 11.79 -1.66 12.58
CA PRO A 104 11.27 -1.71 13.95
C PRO A 104 11.18 -3.14 14.52
N TYR A 105 10.78 -4.12 13.70
CA TYR A 105 10.75 -5.54 14.10
C TYR A 105 12.15 -6.07 14.42
N VAL A 106 13.13 -5.78 13.53
CA VAL A 106 14.52 -6.19 13.73
C VAL A 106 15.11 -5.57 14.99
N ALA A 107 14.92 -4.26 15.19
CA ALA A 107 15.41 -3.55 16.36
C ALA A 107 14.80 -4.12 17.66
N ALA A 108 13.48 -4.33 17.69
CA ALA A 108 12.80 -4.89 18.86
C ALA A 108 13.28 -6.32 19.20
N ALA A 109 13.47 -7.18 18.18
CA ALA A 109 13.97 -8.53 18.38
C ALA A 109 15.44 -8.57 18.87
N LEU A 110 16.31 -7.72 18.32
CA LEU A 110 17.68 -7.59 18.81
C LEU A 110 17.71 -7.08 20.26
N ALA A 111 16.84 -6.13 20.59
CA ALA A 111 16.71 -5.58 21.93
C ALA A 111 16.24 -6.64 22.94
N SER A 112 15.27 -7.49 22.56
CA SER A 112 14.74 -8.56 23.42
C SER A 112 15.77 -9.65 23.74
N GLU A 113 16.75 -9.86 22.84
CA GLU A 113 17.86 -10.82 23.02
C GLU A 113 19.14 -10.16 23.57
N GLY A 114 19.10 -8.87 23.91
CA GLY A 114 20.25 -8.13 24.45
C GLY A 114 21.41 -8.00 23.46
N LEU A 115 21.11 -7.96 22.16
CA LEU A 115 22.03 -7.72 21.05
C LEU A 115 22.10 -6.22 20.70
N THR A 116 22.24 -5.38 21.72
CA THR A 116 22.23 -3.92 21.60
C THR A 116 23.61 -3.30 21.34
N ALA A 117 24.69 -4.07 21.50
CA ALA A 117 26.04 -3.60 21.23
C ALA A 117 26.23 -3.35 19.73
N PHE A 118 26.77 -2.20 19.38
CA PHE A 118 26.84 -1.72 18.00
C PHE A 118 27.49 -2.72 17.00
N PRO A 119 28.61 -3.41 17.31
CA PRO A 119 29.14 -4.43 16.39
C PRO A 119 28.18 -5.60 16.13
N LEU A 120 27.36 -5.98 17.11
CA LEU A 120 26.36 -7.05 16.96
C LEU A 120 25.16 -6.58 16.14
N VAL A 121 24.76 -5.32 16.32
CA VAL A 121 23.75 -4.67 15.48
C VAL A 121 24.21 -4.62 14.02
N LEU A 122 25.44 -4.19 13.76
CA LEU A 122 26.01 -4.20 12.40
C LEU A 122 26.15 -5.63 11.84
N ALA A 123 26.42 -6.64 12.69
CA ALA A 123 26.42 -8.02 12.25
C ALA A 123 25.02 -8.50 11.84
N ALA A 124 23.96 -8.07 12.54
CA ALA A 124 22.59 -8.36 12.15
C ALA A 124 22.22 -7.70 10.81
N LEU A 125 22.50 -6.39 10.66
CA LEU A 125 22.29 -5.67 9.40
C LEU A 125 23.14 -6.24 8.25
N GLY A 126 24.39 -6.62 8.53
CA GLY A 126 25.27 -7.30 7.59
C GLY A 126 24.72 -8.64 7.13
N THR A 127 24.12 -9.41 8.03
CA THR A 127 23.41 -10.66 7.69
C THR A 127 22.22 -10.38 6.79
N ILE A 128 21.34 -9.44 7.17
CA ILE A 128 20.17 -9.08 6.35
C ILE A 128 20.60 -8.67 4.93
N ARG A 129 21.66 -7.86 4.83
CA ARG A 129 22.19 -7.41 3.53
C ARG A 129 22.76 -8.56 2.71
N ALA A 130 23.50 -9.46 3.34
CA ALA A 130 24.06 -10.61 2.64
C ALA A 130 22.99 -11.58 2.13
N GLU A 131 21.93 -11.81 2.90
CA GLU A 131 20.88 -12.79 2.57
C GLU A 131 19.78 -12.23 1.66
N THR A 132 19.33 -11.00 1.94
CA THR A 132 18.11 -10.47 1.30
C THR A 132 18.34 -9.19 0.50
N GLU A 133 19.40 -8.40 0.81
CA GLU A 133 19.70 -7.04 0.34
C GLU A 133 18.51 -6.06 0.48
N GLY A 134 17.37 -6.34 -0.13
CA GLY A 134 16.14 -5.56 -0.11
C GLY A 134 15.47 -5.39 1.25
N PHE A 135 16.05 -5.91 2.33
CA PHE A 135 15.56 -5.74 3.72
C PHE A 135 14.13 -6.29 3.92
N VAL A 136 13.78 -7.35 3.20
CA VAL A 136 12.47 -8.03 3.28
C VAL A 136 12.73 -9.47 3.69
N PRO A 137 11.93 -10.06 4.60
CA PRO A 137 11.99 -11.50 4.85
C PRO A 137 11.50 -12.24 3.60
N ILE A 138 12.35 -13.10 3.03
CA ILE A 138 12.05 -13.81 1.78
C ILE A 138 12.22 -15.32 1.95
N ALA A 139 11.50 -16.08 1.14
CA ALA A 139 11.85 -17.48 0.91
C ALA A 139 12.96 -17.57 -0.15
N GLU A 140 13.88 -18.51 0.04
CA GLU A 140 14.89 -18.85 -0.94
C GLU A 140 14.23 -19.23 -2.28
N TYR A 141 14.81 -18.78 -3.38
CA TYR A 141 14.37 -19.14 -4.73
C TYR A 141 15.09 -20.40 -5.23
N PRO A 142 14.47 -21.19 -6.11
CA PRO A 142 15.16 -22.29 -6.79
C PRO A 142 16.40 -21.76 -7.54
N SER A 143 17.52 -22.44 -7.38
CA SER A 143 18.82 -22.11 -7.97
C SER A 143 19.61 -23.38 -8.27
N GLN A 144 20.68 -23.26 -9.07
CA GLN A 144 21.61 -24.37 -9.31
C GLN A 144 22.30 -24.91 -8.05
N PHE A 145 22.28 -24.17 -6.93
CA PHE A 145 22.93 -24.56 -5.68
C PHE A 145 22.01 -25.34 -4.75
N ASN A 146 20.69 -25.15 -4.88
CA ASN A 146 19.69 -25.82 -4.07
C ASN A 146 18.86 -26.85 -4.88
N THR A 147 18.97 -26.82 -6.21
CA THR A 147 18.22 -27.70 -7.10
C THR A 147 19.19 -28.51 -7.96
N ILE A 148 19.08 -29.83 -7.90
CA ILE A 148 19.86 -30.74 -8.74
C ILE A 148 19.30 -30.65 -10.17
N PRO A 149 20.13 -30.47 -11.21
CA PRO A 149 19.66 -30.40 -12.59
C PRO A 149 18.78 -31.60 -12.97
N GLY A 150 17.59 -31.33 -13.53
CA GLY A 150 16.62 -32.35 -13.93
C GLY A 150 15.72 -32.87 -12.80
N LEU A 151 15.87 -32.38 -11.57
CA LEU A 151 15.02 -32.74 -10.43
C LEU A 151 14.16 -31.55 -9.95
N PRO A 152 13.11 -31.79 -9.13
CA PRO A 152 12.27 -30.73 -8.57
C PRO A 152 13.08 -29.68 -7.79
N ALA A 153 12.52 -28.47 -7.66
CA ALA A 153 13.12 -27.38 -6.90
C ALA A 153 13.47 -27.81 -5.47
N PHE A 154 14.64 -27.36 -4.99
CA PHE A 154 15.18 -27.71 -3.66
C PHE A 154 15.57 -29.19 -3.47
N SER A 155 15.64 -29.98 -4.55
CA SER A 155 16.05 -31.39 -4.50
C SER A 155 17.45 -31.63 -3.92
N ALA A 156 18.35 -30.64 -3.96
CA ALA A 156 19.66 -30.77 -3.32
C ALA A 156 19.56 -30.81 -1.79
N TYR A 157 18.44 -30.34 -1.22
CA TYR A 157 18.16 -30.37 0.21
C TYR A 157 17.31 -31.58 0.62
N ASP A 158 16.80 -32.36 -0.31
CA ASP A 158 15.91 -33.49 0.01
C ASP A 158 16.64 -34.62 0.74
N ALA A 159 15.83 -35.46 1.40
CA ALA A 159 16.31 -36.67 2.06
C ALA A 159 17.10 -37.57 1.10
N GLY A 160 18.21 -38.13 1.60
CA GLY A 160 19.12 -38.97 0.81
C GLY A 160 20.25 -38.22 0.11
N THR A 161 20.24 -36.89 0.13
CA THR A 161 21.39 -36.07 -0.29
C THR A 161 22.34 -35.78 0.88
N LYS A 162 23.60 -35.42 0.57
CA LYS A 162 24.55 -35.00 1.62
C LYS A 162 24.07 -33.76 2.36
N ILE A 163 23.60 -32.75 1.62
CA ILE A 163 23.13 -31.49 2.22
C ILE A 163 21.84 -31.73 3.03
N GLY A 164 20.90 -32.50 2.50
CA GLY A 164 19.69 -32.88 3.24
C GLY A 164 19.98 -33.58 4.56
N LYS A 165 21.00 -34.45 4.61
CA LYS A 165 21.45 -35.09 5.86
C LYS A 165 21.98 -34.07 6.88
N ASP A 166 22.80 -33.12 6.43
CA ASP A 166 23.34 -32.05 7.30
C ASP A 166 22.23 -31.10 7.80
N LEU A 167 21.16 -30.94 7.02
CA LEU A 167 19.97 -30.15 7.35
C LEU A 167 18.92 -30.91 8.19
N GLY A 168 19.16 -32.19 8.48
CA GLY A 168 18.22 -33.06 9.20
C GLY A 168 16.96 -33.44 8.41
N ASN A 169 16.95 -33.27 7.09
CA ASN A 169 15.83 -33.62 6.22
C ASN A 169 15.76 -35.15 6.06
N THR A 170 14.63 -35.74 6.42
CA THR A 170 14.45 -37.20 6.52
C THR A 170 13.38 -37.75 5.58
N LYS A 171 12.52 -36.90 5.01
CA LYS A 171 11.44 -37.28 4.10
C LYS A 171 11.65 -36.66 2.70
N PRO A 172 11.23 -37.34 1.62
CA PRO A 172 11.13 -36.72 0.30
C PRO A 172 10.24 -35.47 0.34
N GLY A 173 10.67 -34.39 -0.30
CA GLY A 173 9.98 -33.09 -0.26
C GLY A 173 10.33 -32.20 0.93
N ASP A 174 11.10 -32.69 1.91
CA ASP A 174 11.61 -31.87 3.02
C ASP A 174 12.47 -30.70 2.53
N GLY A 175 13.20 -30.88 1.42
CA GLY A 175 14.02 -29.82 0.83
C GLY A 175 13.19 -28.60 0.45
N ALA A 176 12.08 -28.82 -0.27
CA ALA A 176 11.16 -27.74 -0.64
C ALA A 176 10.37 -27.22 0.56
N ARG A 177 9.97 -28.09 1.49
CA ARG A 177 9.20 -27.73 2.68
C ARG A 177 10.00 -26.82 3.63
N PHE A 178 11.24 -27.19 3.93
CA PHE A 178 12.14 -26.48 4.87
C PHE A 178 13.24 -25.69 4.15
N ARG A 179 12.94 -25.15 2.96
CA ARG A 179 13.80 -24.17 2.26
C ARG A 179 14.07 -22.93 3.12
N GLY A 180 15.13 -22.19 2.78
CA GLY A 180 15.51 -20.96 3.48
C GLY A 180 14.37 -19.95 3.56
N ARG A 181 14.16 -19.36 4.75
CA ARG A 181 13.16 -18.31 5.00
C ARG A 181 13.64 -17.25 6.00
N GLY A 182 13.05 -16.05 5.92
CA GLY A 182 13.30 -14.94 6.83
C GLY A 182 14.61 -14.19 6.56
N PHE A 183 14.99 -13.32 7.49
CA PHE A 183 16.18 -12.46 7.37
C PHE A 183 17.52 -13.20 7.43
N VAL A 184 17.56 -14.35 8.12
CA VAL A 184 18.77 -15.18 8.30
C VAL A 184 18.76 -16.43 7.40
N GLN A 185 17.73 -16.63 6.57
CA GLN A 185 17.52 -17.83 5.75
C GLN A 185 17.60 -19.12 6.58
N LEU A 186 16.61 -19.32 7.48
CA LEU A 186 16.50 -20.56 8.25
C LEU A 186 16.15 -21.74 7.32
N THR A 187 17.07 -22.70 7.20
CA THR A 187 16.98 -23.82 6.25
C THR A 187 17.12 -25.16 6.95
N GLY A 188 16.32 -26.16 6.57
CA GLY A 188 16.43 -27.55 7.04
C GLY A 188 15.55 -27.89 8.23
N ARG A 189 14.97 -29.10 8.21
CA ARG A 189 14.06 -29.62 9.25
C ARG A 189 14.62 -29.45 10.65
N ALA A 190 15.91 -29.78 10.87
CA ALA A 190 16.52 -29.69 12.19
C ALA A 190 16.44 -28.28 12.79
N ASN A 191 16.69 -27.25 11.98
CA ASN A 191 16.60 -25.85 12.42
C ASN A 191 15.14 -25.45 12.71
N TYR A 192 14.18 -25.81 11.86
CA TYR A 192 12.77 -25.50 12.12
C TYR A 192 12.26 -26.19 13.41
N GLU A 193 12.64 -27.44 13.65
CA GLU A 193 12.28 -28.18 14.86
C GLU A 193 13.00 -27.66 16.13
N GLU A 194 14.23 -27.16 16.00
CA GLU A 194 14.98 -26.55 17.12
C GLU A 194 14.38 -25.21 17.56
N TYR A 195 14.10 -24.32 16.61
CA TYR A 195 13.66 -22.96 16.93
C TYR A 195 12.17 -22.86 17.25
N ALA A 196 11.30 -23.70 16.68
CA ALA A 196 9.85 -23.67 16.89
C ALA A 196 9.41 -23.55 18.38
N PRO A 197 9.83 -24.46 19.29
CA PRO A 197 9.41 -24.37 20.70
C PRO A 197 10.02 -23.18 21.44
N ARG A 198 11.17 -22.66 20.98
CA ARG A 198 11.88 -21.54 21.61
C ARG A 198 11.18 -20.21 21.33
N ILE A 199 10.72 -20.01 20.09
CA ILE A 199 9.98 -18.81 19.68
C ILE A 199 8.49 -18.87 20.09
N GLY A 200 7.97 -20.06 20.39
CA GLY A 200 6.56 -20.26 20.72
C GLY A 200 5.65 -20.36 19.49
N ALA A 201 6.20 -20.68 18.31
CA ALA A 201 5.47 -20.79 17.05
C ALA A 201 5.81 -22.11 16.36
N ASP A 202 4.81 -22.88 15.93
CA ASP A 202 5.02 -24.15 15.22
C ASP A 202 5.37 -23.93 13.74
N ILE A 203 6.55 -23.36 13.52
CA ILE A 203 7.11 -23.16 12.18
C ILE A 203 7.47 -24.50 11.50
N ALA A 204 7.50 -25.63 12.22
CA ALA A 204 7.72 -26.93 11.58
C ALA A 204 6.45 -27.46 10.89
N ALA A 205 5.29 -27.25 11.52
CA ALA A 205 3.99 -27.52 10.93
C ALA A 205 3.64 -26.49 9.84
N ALA A 206 3.93 -25.21 10.07
CA ALA A 206 3.66 -24.10 9.14
C ALA A 206 4.94 -23.29 8.79
N PRO A 207 5.84 -23.82 7.92
CA PRO A 207 7.12 -23.19 7.61
C PRO A 207 7.06 -21.76 7.07
N ASP A 208 5.97 -21.38 6.38
CA ASP A 208 5.84 -20.04 5.82
C ASP A 208 5.70 -18.94 6.88
N LEU A 209 5.35 -19.28 8.13
CA LEU A 209 5.39 -18.36 9.26
C LEU A 209 6.80 -17.77 9.50
N ALA A 210 7.87 -18.46 9.09
CA ALA A 210 9.23 -17.95 9.21
C ALA A 210 9.50 -16.68 8.35
N ASN A 211 8.58 -16.32 7.45
CA ASN A 211 8.61 -15.04 6.71
C ASN A 211 7.76 -13.94 7.33
N ALA A 212 6.93 -14.23 8.34
CA ALA A 212 6.21 -13.17 9.06
C ALA A 212 7.23 -12.24 9.76
N PRO A 213 7.07 -10.91 9.75
CA PRO A 213 8.14 -9.98 10.15
C PRO A 213 8.63 -10.18 11.58
N GLU A 214 7.71 -10.33 12.54
CA GLU A 214 8.02 -10.60 13.94
C GLU A 214 8.78 -11.93 14.08
N VAL A 215 8.30 -12.98 13.41
CA VAL A 215 8.92 -14.32 13.45
C VAL A 215 10.32 -14.26 12.85
N ALA A 216 10.47 -13.68 11.66
CA ALA A 216 11.73 -13.56 10.95
C ALA A 216 12.77 -12.74 11.73
N ALA A 217 12.34 -11.66 12.38
CA ALA A 217 13.20 -10.82 13.22
C ALA A 217 13.65 -11.55 14.49
N VAL A 218 12.73 -12.25 15.16
CA VAL A 218 13.06 -13.08 16.34
C VAL A 218 14.01 -14.22 15.96
N LEU A 219 13.77 -14.91 14.84
CA LEU A 219 14.67 -15.95 14.34
C LEU A 219 16.08 -15.39 14.08
N LEU A 220 16.21 -14.23 13.43
CA LEU A 220 17.49 -13.56 13.22
C LEU A 220 18.19 -13.26 14.55
N ALA A 221 17.49 -12.62 15.49
CA ALA A 221 18.06 -12.23 16.78
C ALA A 221 18.50 -13.46 17.59
N MET A 222 17.67 -14.49 17.67
CA MET A 222 17.98 -15.72 18.41
C MET A 222 19.16 -16.47 17.79
N PHE A 223 19.21 -16.59 16.46
CA PHE A 223 20.32 -17.24 15.79
C PHE A 223 21.66 -16.54 16.10
N LEU A 224 21.66 -15.20 16.08
CA LEU A 224 22.85 -14.41 16.43
C LEU A 224 23.18 -14.50 17.92
N ALA A 225 22.17 -14.56 18.80
CA ALA A 225 22.36 -14.71 20.24
C ALA A 225 23.06 -16.03 20.58
N ASP A 226 22.68 -17.12 19.91
CA ASP A 226 23.30 -18.44 20.08
C ASP A 226 24.78 -18.49 19.64
N ARG A 227 25.24 -17.48 18.89
CA ARG A 227 26.63 -17.31 18.44
C ARG A 227 27.30 -16.07 19.02
N LYS A 228 26.66 -15.36 19.96
CA LYS A 228 27.05 -14.03 20.44
C LYS A 228 28.50 -13.97 20.90
N LYS A 229 28.96 -14.95 21.69
CA LYS A 229 30.32 -15.00 22.24
C LYS A 229 31.38 -15.06 21.13
N GLU A 230 31.21 -15.98 20.19
CA GLU A 230 32.13 -16.20 19.08
C GLU A 230 32.10 -15.05 18.08
N LEU A 231 30.89 -14.52 17.81
CA LEU A 231 30.68 -13.37 16.94
C LEU A 231 31.35 -12.12 17.51
N THR A 232 31.17 -11.85 18.81
CA THR A 232 31.85 -10.73 19.50
C THR A 232 33.37 -10.88 19.42
N THR A 233 33.88 -12.10 19.59
CA THR A 233 35.33 -12.38 19.52
C THR A 233 35.88 -12.13 18.11
N ALA A 234 35.17 -12.59 17.07
CA ALA A 234 35.58 -12.37 15.68
C ALA A 234 35.56 -10.89 15.28
N LEU A 235 34.55 -10.14 15.73
CA LEU A 235 34.40 -8.71 15.43
C LEU A 235 35.36 -7.82 16.22
N ALA A 236 35.81 -8.27 17.39
CA ALA A 236 36.80 -7.56 18.23
C ALA A 236 38.26 -7.84 17.83
N ALA A 237 38.51 -8.73 16.87
CA ALA A 237 39.87 -8.98 16.36
C ALA A 237 40.44 -7.74 15.65
N THR A 238 41.77 -7.64 15.57
CA THR A 238 42.45 -6.52 14.90
C THR A 238 43.34 -7.04 13.77
N PRO A 239 42.95 -6.88 12.49
CA PRO A 239 41.66 -6.35 12.01
C PRO A 239 40.50 -7.34 12.26
N PRO A 240 39.22 -6.88 12.24
CA PRO A 240 38.06 -7.74 12.47
C PRO A 240 37.99 -8.93 11.49
N ASP A 241 37.69 -10.12 12.02
CA ASP A 241 37.56 -11.35 11.21
C ASP A 241 36.13 -11.52 10.69
N TYR A 242 35.78 -10.73 9.68
CA TYR A 242 34.46 -10.79 9.05
C TYR A 242 34.17 -12.14 8.39
N ARG A 243 35.21 -12.87 7.95
CA ARG A 243 35.04 -14.19 7.33
C ARG A 243 34.58 -15.21 8.38
N LYS A 244 35.20 -15.21 9.56
CA LYS A 244 34.76 -16.04 10.69
C LYS A 244 33.38 -15.62 11.17
N ALA A 245 33.12 -14.32 11.34
CA ALA A 245 31.80 -13.80 11.70
C ALA A 245 30.70 -14.30 10.74
N ARG A 246 30.93 -14.24 9.42
CA ARG A 246 29.97 -14.70 8.43
C ARG A 246 29.75 -16.22 8.42
N ARG A 247 30.82 -17.00 8.60
CA ARG A 247 30.74 -18.46 8.71
C ARG A 247 29.92 -18.93 9.90
N LEU A 248 29.95 -18.21 11.01
CA LEU A 248 29.13 -18.52 12.19
C LEU A 248 27.62 -18.39 11.90
N VAL A 249 27.24 -17.54 10.94
CA VAL A 249 25.83 -17.28 10.61
C VAL A 249 25.32 -18.18 9.50
N ASN A 250 26.06 -18.31 8.40
CA ASN A 250 25.59 -19.00 7.18
C ASN A 250 26.24 -20.37 6.95
N GLY A 251 27.15 -20.81 7.82
CA GLY A 251 27.96 -22.02 7.60
C GLY A 251 29.02 -21.90 6.50
N GLY A 252 29.04 -20.78 5.76
CA GLY A 252 29.96 -20.48 4.67
C GLY A 252 30.36 -18.99 4.61
N SER A 253 30.94 -18.56 3.48
CA SER A 253 31.31 -17.15 3.25
C SER A 253 30.54 -16.52 2.08
N HIS A 254 29.37 -17.05 1.74
CA HIS A 254 28.50 -16.44 0.74
C HIS A 254 27.99 -15.08 1.22
N GLY A 255 28.03 -14.08 0.32
CA GLY A 255 27.66 -12.70 0.65
C GLY A 255 28.64 -11.96 1.57
N LEU A 256 29.88 -12.45 1.74
CA LEU A 256 30.88 -11.83 2.62
C LEU A 256 31.15 -10.36 2.27
N ASP A 257 31.22 -10.00 0.99
CA ASP A 257 31.48 -8.62 0.57
C ASP A 257 30.35 -7.69 1.00
N ARG A 258 29.09 -8.13 0.83
CA ARG A 258 27.90 -7.40 1.30
C ARG A 258 27.90 -7.27 2.82
N PHE A 259 28.14 -8.36 3.54
CA PHE A 259 28.25 -8.36 5.01
C PHE A 259 29.31 -7.37 5.49
N LYS A 260 30.53 -7.43 4.93
CA LYS A 260 31.65 -6.55 5.27
C LYS A 260 31.37 -5.09 4.92
N SER A 261 30.70 -4.83 3.80
CA SER A 261 30.42 -3.47 3.33
C SER A 261 29.56 -2.67 4.30
N VAL A 262 28.68 -3.31 5.08
CA VAL A 262 27.90 -2.65 6.14
C VAL A 262 28.81 -2.01 7.18
N PHE A 263 29.86 -2.72 7.62
CA PHE A 263 30.84 -2.18 8.57
C PHE A 263 31.65 -1.03 7.96
N THR A 264 32.03 -1.14 6.69
CA THR A 264 32.75 -0.08 5.97
C THR A 264 31.90 1.20 5.83
N LEU A 265 30.64 1.06 5.41
CA LEU A 265 29.72 2.18 5.24
C LEU A 265 29.36 2.85 6.57
N ALA A 266 29.19 2.03 7.62
CA ALA A 266 28.98 2.55 8.97
C ALA A 266 30.18 3.40 9.41
N ALA A 267 31.42 2.91 9.24
CA ALA A 267 32.63 3.67 9.58
C ALA A 267 32.77 4.99 8.81
N ALA A 268 32.18 5.10 7.61
CA ALA A 268 32.18 6.31 6.79
C ALA A 268 31.05 7.31 7.14
N THR A 269 30.16 6.98 8.09
CA THR A 269 28.99 7.79 8.45
C THR A 269 29.04 8.18 9.95
N PRO A 270 29.77 9.25 10.34
CA PRO A 270 30.05 9.55 11.76
C PRO A 270 28.81 9.92 12.60
N THR A 271 27.77 10.48 11.98
CA THR A 271 26.57 10.95 12.70
C THR A 271 25.67 9.80 13.17
N ALA A 272 25.74 8.63 12.54
CA ALA A 272 24.97 7.43 12.91
C ALA A 272 25.45 6.78 14.22
N MET A 273 26.52 7.29 14.84
CA MET A 273 27.37 6.57 15.79
C MET A 273 27.35 7.11 17.23
N LEU A 274 26.62 8.19 17.53
CA LEU A 274 26.85 8.92 18.79
C LEU A 274 26.05 8.47 20.02
N ASN A 275 25.04 7.60 19.93
CA ASN A 275 24.13 7.37 21.07
C ASN A 275 23.97 5.93 21.59
N THR A 276 24.77 4.95 21.19
CA THR A 276 24.63 3.56 21.69
C THR A 276 25.41 3.26 22.99
N GLY A 277 25.56 4.22 23.93
CA GLY A 277 26.40 3.99 25.10
C GLY A 277 26.29 4.97 26.26
N LYS A 278 25.20 4.91 27.04
CA LYS A 278 25.23 5.21 28.49
C LYS A 278 24.71 4.00 29.27
N ALA A 279 25.48 2.92 29.25
CA ALA A 279 25.26 1.76 30.12
C ALA A 279 26.17 1.87 31.36
N GLY A 280 25.54 1.89 32.55
CA GLY A 280 26.04 1.36 33.83
C GLY A 280 27.46 1.73 34.30
N LYS A 281 27.54 2.60 35.30
CA LYS A 281 28.74 2.86 36.11
C LYS A 281 29.13 1.57 36.87
N ILE A 282 30.18 0.87 36.44
CA ILE A 282 30.80 -0.20 37.24
C ILE A 282 31.74 0.44 38.25
N MET A 283 31.49 0.15 39.53
CA MET A 283 32.39 0.48 40.64
C MET A 283 33.66 -0.37 40.53
N THR A 284 34.82 0.26 40.42
CA THR A 284 36.09 -0.31 40.88
C THR A 284 36.95 0.77 41.52
N SER A 285 37.26 0.55 42.79
CA SER A 285 38.23 1.25 43.63
C SER A 285 39.67 0.90 43.24
N SER A 286 40.53 1.90 43.06
CA SER A 286 41.91 1.94 43.57
C SER A 286 42.66 3.23 43.19
N GLU A 287 43.54 3.63 44.09
CA GLU A 287 44.30 4.89 44.20
C GLU A 287 45.47 5.09 43.19
N PRO A 288 46.11 6.28 43.16
CA PRO A 288 46.92 6.74 42.03
C PRO A 288 48.42 6.43 42.17
N SER A 289 49.10 6.20 41.05
CA SER A 289 50.57 6.21 41.00
C SER A 289 51.11 7.11 39.87
N LYS A 290 52.20 7.79 40.18
CA LYS A 290 52.85 8.86 39.40
C LYS A 290 53.93 8.32 38.46
N ALA A 291 54.14 9.10 37.39
CA ALA A 291 55.39 9.42 36.68
C ALA A 291 55.82 8.56 35.47
N GLY A 292 56.03 9.27 34.34
CA GLY A 292 56.77 8.80 33.17
C GLY A 292 56.53 9.64 31.92
N LYS A 293 57.22 10.79 31.77
CA LYS A 293 57.26 11.58 30.52
C LYS A 293 58.14 10.86 29.49
N GLN A 294 57.60 10.55 28.30
CA GLN A 294 58.38 10.56 27.05
C GLN A 294 57.48 11.01 25.88
N LYS A 295 58.00 11.98 25.13
CA LYS A 295 57.39 12.60 23.96
C LYS A 295 57.56 11.70 22.73
N SER A 296 56.49 11.41 22.00
CA SER A 296 56.53 11.42 20.53
C SER A 296 55.24 12.02 20.01
N ALA A 297 55.38 12.92 19.06
CA ALA A 297 54.33 13.78 18.54
C ALA A 297 53.75 13.14 17.28
N THR A 298 52.45 12.85 17.31
CA THR A 298 51.56 12.88 16.15
C THR A 298 50.26 13.50 16.65
N ALA A 299 49.91 14.64 16.07
CA ALA A 299 48.90 15.56 16.57
C ALA A 299 47.52 14.88 16.69
N ALA A 300 47.09 14.62 17.91
CA ALA A 300 45.69 14.45 18.24
C ALA A 300 45.01 15.81 18.08
N ILE A 301 44.15 15.94 17.08
CA ILE A 301 43.19 17.04 17.00
C ILE A 301 42.22 16.82 18.18
N PRO A 302 42.02 17.81 19.06
CA PRO A 302 41.00 17.69 20.10
C PRO A 302 39.63 17.66 19.40
N LEU A 303 38.89 16.56 19.57
CA LEU A 303 37.46 16.52 19.28
C LEU A 303 36.76 17.47 20.27
N SER A 304 36.74 18.77 19.93
CA SER A 304 35.63 19.62 20.33
C SER A 304 34.39 19.00 19.71
N VAL A 305 33.44 18.63 20.55
CA VAL A 305 32.07 18.29 20.18
C VAL A 305 31.56 19.43 19.30
N LEU A 306 31.55 19.21 17.98
CA LEU A 306 30.84 20.05 17.04
C LEU A 306 29.37 19.79 17.29
N ASP A 307 28.71 20.76 17.91
CA ASP A 307 27.27 20.84 18.04
C ASP A 307 26.70 20.95 16.61
N SER A 308 26.32 19.83 16.01
CA SER A 308 25.81 19.81 14.65
C SER A 308 24.36 20.30 14.65
N GLY A 309 24.11 21.43 13.98
CA GLY A 309 22.79 22.04 13.82
C GLY A 309 21.76 21.14 13.10
N PRO A 310 20.53 21.63 12.87
CA PRO A 310 19.45 20.85 12.27
C PRO A 310 19.79 20.37 10.86
N VAL A 311 19.28 19.19 10.48
CA VAL A 311 19.45 18.62 9.13
C VAL A 311 18.39 19.19 8.19
N LEU A 312 18.82 19.70 7.03
CA LEU A 312 17.98 20.46 6.10
C LEU A 312 17.99 19.79 4.71
N ASN A 313 16.88 19.17 4.34
CA ASN A 313 16.74 18.33 3.14
C ASN A 313 15.39 18.52 2.43
N ALA A 314 14.76 19.70 2.55
CA ALA A 314 13.62 20.02 1.70
C ALA A 314 14.07 20.11 0.24
N SER A 315 13.35 19.46 -0.67
CA SER A 315 13.58 19.53 -2.10
C SER A 315 12.61 20.50 -2.78
N LYS A 316 13.04 21.04 -3.92
CA LYS A 316 12.21 21.92 -4.74
C LYS A 316 11.13 21.11 -5.47
N ASP A 317 9.90 21.60 -5.49
CA ASP A 317 8.79 20.95 -6.19
C ASP A 317 9.07 20.85 -7.71
N PRO A 318 8.95 19.66 -8.33
CA PRO A 318 8.97 19.52 -9.79
C PRO A 318 7.89 20.39 -10.45
N VAL A 319 8.06 20.80 -11.71
CA VAL A 319 7.01 21.55 -12.43
C VAL A 319 5.82 20.62 -12.71
N ASP A 320 4.62 21.03 -12.28
CA ASP A 320 3.36 20.34 -12.59
C ASP A 320 2.36 21.37 -13.12
N LEU A 321 1.90 21.20 -14.36
CA LEU A 321 0.97 22.14 -15.02
C LEU A 321 -0.43 22.14 -14.39
N ARG A 322 -0.72 21.19 -13.49
CA ARG A 322 -2.01 21.09 -12.78
C ARG A 322 -2.04 21.87 -11.47
N ASP A 323 -0.90 22.40 -11.03
CA ASP A 323 -0.85 23.27 -9.85
C ASP A 323 -1.73 24.50 -10.08
N ARG A 324 -2.69 24.74 -9.20
CA ARG A 324 -3.58 25.92 -9.29
C ARG A 324 -2.83 27.14 -8.79
N THR A 325 -2.66 28.15 -9.64
CA THR A 325 -2.03 29.41 -9.25
C THR A 325 -2.95 30.22 -8.33
N TYR A 326 -2.36 30.83 -7.30
CA TYR A 326 -3.06 31.78 -6.44
C TYR A 326 -3.25 33.10 -7.19
N THR A 327 -4.46 33.65 -7.12
CA THR A 327 -4.78 34.98 -7.69
C THR A 327 -5.47 35.78 -6.59
N PRO A 328 -4.78 36.74 -5.96
CA PRO A 328 -5.33 37.46 -4.83
C PRO A 328 -6.48 38.39 -5.26
N PRO A 329 -7.46 38.65 -4.37
CA PRO A 329 -8.43 39.70 -4.61
C PRO A 329 -7.75 41.08 -4.64
N PRO A 330 -8.23 42.03 -5.46
CA PRO A 330 -7.64 43.36 -5.57
C PRO A 330 -8.01 44.22 -4.34
N VAL A 331 -7.27 44.05 -3.25
CA VAL A 331 -7.42 44.81 -2.00
C VAL A 331 -6.12 45.53 -1.65
N SER A 332 -6.22 46.72 -1.07
CA SER A 332 -5.05 47.45 -0.57
C SER A 332 -4.48 46.73 0.66
N LEU A 333 -3.18 46.42 0.62
CA LEU A 333 -2.47 45.81 1.74
C LEU A 333 -1.98 46.90 2.72
N PRO A 334 -1.93 46.59 4.03
CA PRO A 334 -1.28 47.47 5.00
C PRO A 334 0.24 47.49 4.81
N ASP A 335 0.91 48.51 5.34
CA ASP A 335 2.39 48.61 5.32
C ASP A 335 3.09 47.47 6.08
N LEU A 336 2.39 46.88 7.04
CA LEU A 336 2.84 45.78 7.88
C LEU A 336 1.65 44.93 8.33
N PHE A 337 1.89 43.63 8.54
CA PHE A 337 0.90 42.70 9.07
C PHE A 337 1.57 41.55 9.83
N PRO A 338 1.04 41.12 10.99
CA PRO A 338 0.00 41.77 11.79
C PRO A 338 0.41 43.17 12.27
N SER A 339 -0.50 43.93 12.91
CA SER A 339 -0.14 45.23 13.51
C SER A 339 0.91 45.07 14.63
N ASP A 340 1.59 46.14 15.04
CA ASP A 340 2.55 46.07 16.17
C ASP A 340 1.91 45.57 17.47
N GLU A 341 0.67 46.00 17.75
CA GLU A 341 -0.11 45.53 18.90
C GLU A 341 -0.43 44.04 18.78
N ASP A 342 -0.86 43.60 17.59
CA ASP A 342 -1.14 42.20 17.32
C ASP A 342 0.13 41.35 17.41
N ILE A 343 1.27 41.83 16.93
CA ILE A 343 2.55 41.12 17.05
C ILE A 343 2.96 40.98 18.52
N ALA A 344 2.85 42.06 19.30
CA ALA A 344 3.22 42.06 20.70
C ALA A 344 2.36 41.10 21.54
N THR A 345 1.06 41.02 21.22
CA THR A 345 0.10 40.19 21.93
C THR A 345 0.04 38.77 21.37
N ARG A 346 -0.27 38.61 20.09
CA ARG A 346 -0.57 37.33 19.42
C ARG A 346 0.66 36.44 19.32
N LEU A 347 1.81 36.93 18.86
CA LEU A 347 3.00 36.08 18.74
C LEU A 347 3.52 35.65 20.12
N THR A 348 3.45 36.54 21.11
CA THR A 348 3.76 36.18 22.51
C THR A 348 2.82 35.09 23.05
N VAL A 349 1.51 35.20 22.79
CA VAL A 349 0.54 34.16 23.18
C VAL A 349 0.79 32.85 22.42
N TYR A 350 1.13 32.93 21.13
CA TYR A 350 1.44 31.77 20.30
C TYR A 350 2.66 31.00 20.80
N THR A 351 3.76 31.70 21.12
CA THR A 351 4.95 31.08 21.73
C THR A 351 4.60 30.42 23.07
N LYS A 352 3.75 31.05 23.89
CA LYS A 352 3.26 30.47 25.16
C LYS A 352 2.33 29.28 24.98
N ALA A 353 1.61 29.21 23.86
CA ALA A 353 0.74 28.09 23.51
C ALA A 353 1.49 26.81 23.13
N LYS A 354 2.83 26.83 23.14
CA LYS A 354 3.72 25.69 22.83
C LYS A 354 3.58 25.19 21.38
N LEU A 355 3.29 26.09 20.45
CA LEU A 355 3.15 25.80 19.03
C LEU A 355 4.40 26.14 18.19
N ILE A 356 5.48 26.58 18.84
CA ILE A 356 6.81 26.69 18.24
C ILE A 356 7.49 25.33 18.35
N LEU A 357 7.69 24.69 17.21
CA LEU A 357 8.16 23.32 17.11
C LEU A 357 9.70 23.27 17.08
N ASP A 358 10.25 22.10 17.38
CA ASP A 358 11.68 21.81 17.28
C ASP A 358 11.88 20.49 16.53
N GLN A 359 12.43 20.57 15.32
CA GLN A 359 12.70 19.41 14.47
C GLN A 359 13.93 18.62 14.92
N GLY A 360 14.81 19.18 15.77
CA GLY A 360 16.07 18.55 16.14
C GLY A 360 16.95 18.19 14.93
N GLN A 361 17.52 16.99 14.93
CA GLN A 361 18.51 16.54 13.94
C GLN A 361 17.94 15.66 12.81
N GLU A 362 16.62 15.61 12.66
CA GLU A 362 15.99 14.89 11.55
C GLU A 362 15.71 15.83 10.38
N GLY A 363 15.88 15.33 9.16
CA GLY A 363 15.51 16.01 7.92
C GLY A 363 14.00 15.98 7.68
N ALA A 364 13.22 16.42 8.67
CA ALA A 364 11.75 16.40 8.66
C ALA A 364 11.13 17.78 8.41
N CYS A 365 11.93 18.74 7.94
CA CYS A 365 11.54 20.16 7.83
C CYS A 365 10.26 20.40 7.02
N THR A 366 9.94 19.59 6.00
CA THR A 366 8.68 19.71 5.26
C THR A 366 7.45 19.47 6.13
N GLY A 367 7.44 18.39 6.92
CA GLY A 367 6.36 18.08 7.85
C GLY A 367 6.26 19.11 8.98
N PHE A 368 7.39 19.57 9.52
CA PHE A 368 7.44 20.61 10.54
C PHE A 368 6.96 21.97 10.04
N GLY A 369 7.44 22.41 8.87
CA GLY A 369 7.04 23.67 8.25
C GLY A 369 5.54 23.68 7.93
N LEU A 370 4.99 22.57 7.45
CA LEU A 370 3.54 22.46 7.22
C LEU A 370 2.76 22.42 8.54
N ALA A 371 3.25 21.69 9.56
CA ALA A 371 2.64 21.69 10.89
C ALA A 371 2.58 23.09 11.49
N CYS A 372 3.62 23.91 11.30
CA CYS A 372 3.62 25.33 11.70
C CYS A 372 2.46 26.10 11.06
N VAL A 373 2.22 25.94 9.75
CA VAL A 373 1.08 26.57 9.06
C VAL A 373 -0.25 26.05 9.60
N VAL A 374 -0.44 24.73 9.69
CA VAL A 374 -1.69 24.13 10.16
C VAL A 374 -2.01 24.59 11.60
N ASN A 375 -1.02 24.57 12.49
CA ASN A 375 -1.18 25.04 13.86
C ASN A 375 -1.55 26.51 13.94
N TYR A 376 -0.90 27.37 13.16
CA TYR A 376 -1.21 28.79 13.12
C TYR A 376 -2.66 29.03 12.67
N LEU A 377 -3.10 28.35 11.61
CA LEU A 377 -4.47 28.45 11.11
C LEU A 377 -5.50 27.91 12.12
N ARG A 378 -5.21 26.79 12.78
CA ARG A 378 -6.09 26.22 13.82
C ARG A 378 -6.20 27.14 15.03
N TRP A 379 -5.08 27.72 15.45
CA TRP A 379 -5.01 28.67 16.56
C TRP A 379 -5.79 29.96 16.25
N ARG A 380 -5.65 30.49 15.04
CA ARG A 380 -6.45 31.62 14.55
C ARG A 380 -7.94 31.29 14.53
N LYS A 381 -8.33 30.13 13.98
CA LYS A 381 -9.72 29.65 13.92
C LYS A 381 -10.33 29.48 15.32
N ALA A 382 -9.54 29.06 16.30
CA ALA A 382 -9.97 28.87 17.69
C ALA A 382 -10.05 30.18 18.51
N GLY A 383 -9.76 31.35 17.92
CA GLY A 383 -9.81 32.62 18.62
C GLY A 383 -8.59 32.90 19.50
N TYR A 384 -7.41 32.46 19.07
CA TYR A 384 -6.12 32.75 19.73
C TYR A 384 -5.97 32.26 21.18
N PRO A 385 -6.30 30.99 21.49
CA PRO A 385 -6.21 30.48 22.86
C PRO A 385 -4.77 30.46 23.39
N SER A 386 -4.60 30.58 24.71
CA SER A 386 -3.28 30.50 25.36
C SER A 386 -2.66 29.10 25.36
N THR A 387 -3.43 28.08 25.00
CA THR A 387 -3.02 26.68 24.90
C THR A 387 -3.79 26.01 23.76
N LEU A 388 -3.09 25.26 22.91
CA LEU A 388 -3.71 24.43 21.87
C LEU A 388 -2.78 23.26 21.57
N ASP A 389 -3.35 22.06 21.41
CA ASP A 389 -2.57 20.89 21.03
C ASP A 389 -2.08 21.02 19.59
N SER A 390 -0.78 20.81 19.37
CA SER A 390 -0.17 20.78 18.04
C SER A 390 -0.71 19.62 17.20
N VAL A 391 -0.76 19.79 15.88
CA VAL A 391 -0.86 18.67 14.94
C VAL A 391 0.47 17.91 14.88
N SER A 392 0.44 16.68 14.35
CA SER A 392 1.63 15.83 14.22
C SER A 392 2.49 16.20 13.01
N PRO A 393 3.67 16.83 13.18
CA PRO A 393 4.66 16.95 12.11
C PRO A 393 5.18 15.60 11.61
N ARG A 394 5.22 14.56 12.46
CA ARG A 394 5.62 13.20 12.08
C ARG A 394 4.68 12.62 11.03
N MET A 395 3.36 12.76 11.21
CA MET A 395 2.36 12.33 10.23
C MET A 395 2.57 13.06 8.90
N LEU A 396 2.67 14.40 8.92
CA LEU A 396 2.85 15.19 7.71
C LEU A 396 4.14 14.85 6.96
N TYR A 397 5.24 14.61 7.68
CA TYR A 397 6.52 14.21 7.10
C TYR A 397 6.46 12.81 6.46
N ASN A 398 5.87 11.83 7.15
CA ASN A 398 5.71 10.48 6.61
C ASN A 398 4.87 10.47 5.32
N PHE A 399 3.76 11.21 5.30
CA PHE A 399 2.97 11.34 4.08
C PHE A 399 3.67 12.18 3.01
N ALA A 400 4.47 13.18 3.37
CA ALA A 400 5.25 13.94 2.39
C ALA A 400 6.16 13.02 1.57
N ARG A 401 7.02 12.24 2.26
CA ARG A 401 7.89 11.24 1.63
C ARG A 401 7.11 10.29 0.73
N ARG A 402 5.97 9.81 1.19
CA ARG A 402 5.11 8.89 0.44
C ARG A 402 4.57 9.49 -0.86
N TYR A 403 4.07 10.73 -0.82
CA TYR A 403 3.53 11.40 -2.00
C TYR A 403 4.61 11.97 -2.93
N ASP A 404 5.86 12.00 -2.47
CA ASP A 404 7.04 12.37 -3.26
C ASP A 404 7.66 11.19 -4.02
N GLU A 405 7.54 9.96 -3.52
CA GLU A 405 8.20 8.75 -4.08
C GLU A 405 7.67 8.29 -5.47
N TYR A 406 6.91 9.12 -6.19
CA TYR A 406 6.39 8.80 -7.52
C TYR A 406 6.59 9.91 -8.56
N ALA A 407 7.86 10.12 -8.95
CA ALA A 407 8.33 10.07 -10.35
C ALA A 407 9.88 10.13 -10.42
N GLY A 408 10.53 8.96 -10.42
CA GLY A 408 11.91 8.77 -10.91
C GLY A 408 13.06 9.08 -9.94
N GLU A 409 13.66 8.01 -9.41
CA GLU A 409 15.07 7.85 -8.97
C GLU A 409 15.71 8.88 -7.98
N ASP A 410 16.20 8.35 -6.85
CA ASP A 410 17.13 8.95 -5.88
C ASP A 410 16.82 10.38 -5.37
N TYR A 411 15.84 10.50 -4.46
CA TYR A 411 15.61 11.73 -3.69
C TYR A 411 16.10 11.59 -2.23
N GLU A 412 17.17 12.31 -1.88
CA GLU A 412 17.47 12.62 -0.47
C GLU A 412 16.66 13.85 -0.03
N GLY A 413 15.37 13.66 0.31
CA GLY A 413 14.51 14.76 0.78
C GLY A 413 13.01 14.53 0.59
N SER A 414 12.20 15.52 1.00
CA SER A 414 10.76 15.59 0.70
C SER A 414 10.40 17.01 0.23
N SER A 415 9.28 17.15 -0.46
CA SER A 415 8.82 18.38 -1.12
C SER A 415 7.61 19.00 -0.40
N CYS A 416 7.39 20.29 -0.64
CA CYS A 416 6.23 20.98 -0.08
C CYS A 416 4.93 20.42 -0.68
N ARG A 417 4.92 20.10 -1.99
CA ARG A 417 3.76 19.50 -2.65
C ARG A 417 3.42 18.13 -2.07
N GLY A 418 4.43 17.29 -1.79
CA GLY A 418 4.24 15.99 -1.16
C GLY A 418 3.51 16.11 0.17
N ALA A 419 3.97 17.01 1.04
CA ALA A 419 3.34 17.27 2.33
C ALA A 419 1.88 17.76 2.20
N LEU A 420 1.61 18.66 1.24
CA LEU A 420 0.26 19.17 0.96
C LEU A 420 -0.67 18.08 0.42
N LYS A 421 -0.19 17.19 -0.47
CA LYS A 421 -0.96 16.02 -0.94
C LYS A 421 -1.27 15.07 0.20
N GLY A 422 -0.30 14.82 1.09
CA GLY A 422 -0.51 14.06 2.32
C GLY A 422 -1.65 14.62 3.16
N TRP A 423 -1.62 15.93 3.41
CA TRP A 423 -2.66 16.60 4.17
C TRP A 423 -4.02 16.62 3.43
N PHE A 424 -4.02 16.76 2.11
CA PHE A 424 -5.22 16.73 1.27
C PHE A 424 -5.97 15.39 1.37
N HIS A 425 -5.24 14.27 1.25
CA HIS A 425 -5.84 12.94 1.21
C HIS A 425 -6.17 12.36 2.58
N HIS A 426 -5.41 12.72 3.62
CA HIS A 426 -5.52 12.06 4.94
C HIS A 426 -5.91 12.98 6.09
N GLY A 427 -5.97 14.30 5.87
CA GLY A 427 -6.00 15.25 6.98
C GLY A 427 -4.73 15.16 7.84
N VAL A 428 -4.79 15.63 9.09
CA VAL A 428 -3.68 15.51 10.04
C VAL A 428 -4.18 15.29 11.47
N CYS A 429 -3.61 14.30 12.16
CA CYS A 429 -3.93 14.01 13.56
C CYS A 429 -3.17 14.94 14.53
N LEU A 430 -3.53 14.88 15.81
CA LEU A 430 -2.80 15.61 16.85
C LEU A 430 -1.45 14.97 17.15
N GLU A 431 -0.52 15.75 17.67
CA GLU A 431 0.79 15.27 18.12
C GLU A 431 0.68 14.14 19.14
N SER A 432 -0.37 14.14 19.97
CA SER A 432 -0.63 13.06 20.92
C SER A 432 -0.98 11.72 20.28
N ASP A 433 -1.43 11.71 19.03
CA ASP A 433 -1.79 10.51 18.28
C ASP A 433 -0.59 9.93 17.53
N TRP A 434 0.29 10.79 17.02
CA TRP A 434 1.50 10.35 16.33
C TRP A 434 2.68 11.26 16.73
N PRO A 435 3.30 11.01 17.90
CA PRO A 435 4.29 11.91 18.45
C PRO A 435 5.57 11.89 17.61
N TYR A 436 6.20 13.05 17.48
CA TYR A 436 7.56 13.15 17.01
C TYR A 436 8.53 12.78 18.13
N GLN A 437 9.27 11.70 17.92
CA GLN A 437 10.42 11.33 18.73
C GLN A 437 11.64 11.30 17.84
N ALA A 438 12.62 12.14 18.15
CA ALA A 438 13.88 12.13 17.44
C ALA A 438 14.52 10.74 17.60
N GLN A 439 14.85 10.09 16.49
CA GLN A 439 15.48 8.77 16.42
C GLN A 439 14.56 7.54 16.61
N GLU A 440 13.25 7.71 16.80
CA GLU A 440 12.29 6.59 16.91
C GLU A 440 11.13 6.75 15.91
N ASP A 441 10.98 5.77 15.01
CA ASP A 441 9.79 5.64 14.16
C ASP A 441 8.70 4.87 14.91
N VAL A 442 8.01 5.59 15.80
CA VAL A 442 6.86 5.06 16.54
C VAL A 442 5.61 5.12 15.65
N PRO A 443 4.82 4.03 15.55
CA PRO A 443 3.57 4.05 14.81
C PRO A 443 2.51 4.92 15.51
N PRO A 444 1.50 5.40 14.78
CA PRO A 444 0.42 6.17 15.37
C PRO A 444 -0.42 5.34 16.35
N LYS A 445 -1.12 6.03 17.25
CA LYS A 445 -2.13 5.44 18.11
C LYS A 445 -3.34 4.97 17.31
N TYR A 446 -3.99 3.94 17.82
CA TYR A 446 -5.22 3.40 17.26
C TYR A 446 -6.29 4.51 17.05
N GLY A 447 -6.92 4.51 15.87
CA GLY A 447 -7.93 5.50 15.48
C GLY A 447 -7.40 6.86 15.02
N TYR A 448 -6.09 7.02 14.80
CA TYR A 448 -5.51 8.30 14.34
C TYR A 448 -6.10 8.78 13.00
N ALA A 449 -6.43 7.86 12.09
CA ALA A 449 -6.93 8.17 10.76
C ALA A 449 -8.34 8.79 10.80
N GLU A 450 -9.20 8.33 11.71
CA GLU A 450 -10.49 8.97 11.94
C GLU A 450 -10.30 10.37 12.54
N ARG A 451 -9.38 10.49 13.51
CA ARG A 451 -9.09 11.79 14.15
C ARG A 451 -8.43 12.78 13.20
N SER A 452 -7.63 12.31 12.23
CA SER A 452 -6.98 13.19 11.25
C SER A 452 -7.97 13.83 10.28
N ALA A 453 -9.09 13.16 9.99
CA ALA A 453 -10.18 13.71 9.18
C ALA A 453 -10.86 14.95 9.80
N ASN A 454 -10.63 15.23 11.10
CA ASN A 454 -11.09 16.46 11.74
C ASN A 454 -10.24 17.69 11.41
N THR A 455 -9.04 17.50 10.84
CA THR A 455 -8.15 18.59 10.42
C THR A 455 -7.76 18.39 8.96
N THR A 456 -8.66 18.73 8.05
CA THR A 456 -8.47 18.54 6.61
C THR A 456 -8.00 19.82 5.92
N LEU A 457 -7.32 19.66 4.79
CA LEU A 457 -7.02 20.73 3.87
C LEU A 457 -8.27 21.05 3.04
N GLY A 458 -8.66 22.32 2.94
CA GLY A 458 -9.80 22.75 2.14
C GLY A 458 -9.38 23.06 0.70
N VAL A 459 -8.49 24.04 0.55
CA VAL A 459 -7.92 24.43 -0.74
C VAL A 459 -6.44 24.76 -0.58
N TYR A 460 -5.67 24.53 -1.63
CA TYR A 460 -4.28 24.95 -1.72
C TYR A 460 -3.96 25.48 -3.11
N TYR A 461 -3.15 26.52 -3.17
CA TYR A 461 -2.74 27.21 -4.39
C TYR A 461 -1.25 27.52 -4.36
N ARG A 462 -0.59 27.40 -5.51
CA ARG A 462 0.81 27.78 -5.68
C ARG A 462 0.92 29.27 -5.91
N ILE A 463 1.83 29.94 -5.22
CA ILE A 463 2.13 31.36 -5.39
C ILE A 463 3.39 31.49 -6.24
N ASP A 464 3.44 32.48 -7.14
CA ASP A 464 4.70 32.84 -7.80
C ASP A 464 5.66 33.42 -6.74
N ILE A 465 6.78 32.72 -6.52
CA ILE A 465 7.82 33.12 -5.55
C ILE A 465 8.43 34.49 -5.85
N LYS A 466 8.33 34.99 -7.08
CA LYS A 466 8.81 36.33 -7.46
C LYS A 466 7.80 37.44 -7.15
N SER A 467 6.55 37.08 -6.92
CA SER A 467 5.47 38.02 -6.63
C SER A 467 5.31 38.23 -5.13
N ILE A 468 6.15 39.13 -4.58
CA ILE A 468 6.11 39.50 -3.16
C ILE A 468 4.72 39.97 -2.74
N THR A 469 4.06 40.77 -3.58
CA THR A 469 2.73 41.31 -3.30
C THR A 469 1.68 40.21 -3.17
N ASP A 470 1.74 39.16 -4.00
CA ASP A 470 0.78 38.04 -3.92
C ASP A 470 1.00 37.22 -2.64
N MET A 471 2.26 37.04 -2.23
CA MET A 471 2.59 36.38 -0.97
C MET A 471 2.10 37.20 0.23
N GLN A 472 2.29 38.53 0.23
CA GLN A 472 1.77 39.42 1.27
C GLN A 472 0.23 39.36 1.33
N ALA A 473 -0.44 39.36 0.18
CA ALA A 473 -1.89 39.23 0.09
C ALA A 473 -2.36 37.88 0.66
N ALA A 474 -1.71 36.78 0.31
CA ALA A 474 -2.01 35.45 0.85
C ALA A 474 -1.83 35.39 2.37
N ILE A 475 -0.75 35.96 2.90
CA ILE A 475 -0.51 36.04 4.35
C ILE A 475 -1.60 36.88 5.03
N HIS A 476 -1.97 38.03 4.46
CA HIS A 476 -3.01 38.90 5.03
C HIS A 476 -4.38 38.21 5.09
N GLU A 477 -4.76 37.53 4.00
CA GLU A 477 -6.07 36.87 3.88
C GLU A 477 -6.14 35.59 4.73
N VAL A 478 -5.18 34.69 4.55
CA VAL A 478 -5.21 33.34 5.13
C VAL A 478 -4.52 33.28 6.49
N GLY A 479 -3.54 34.15 6.74
CA GLY A 479 -2.83 34.29 8.02
C GLY A 479 -1.45 33.64 8.00
N ALA A 480 -1.25 32.58 7.23
CA ALA A 480 0.04 31.93 7.06
C ALA A 480 0.15 31.28 5.68
N ILE A 481 1.37 31.21 5.16
CA ILE A 481 1.71 30.48 3.94
C ILE A 481 2.86 29.50 4.19
N TYR A 482 2.84 28.38 3.46
CA TYR A 482 3.84 27.33 3.53
C TYR A 482 4.87 27.52 2.44
N VAL A 483 6.15 27.56 2.81
CA VAL A 483 7.24 27.92 1.89
C VAL A 483 8.48 27.06 2.10
N SER A 484 9.36 27.07 1.10
CA SER A 484 10.70 26.51 1.22
C SER A 484 11.75 27.40 0.55
N ALA A 485 12.97 27.40 1.08
CA ALA A 485 14.11 28.17 0.58
C ALA A 485 15.45 27.48 0.93
N PHE A 486 16.50 27.76 0.17
CA PHE A 486 17.86 27.38 0.55
C PHE A 486 18.33 28.23 1.73
N THR A 487 18.88 27.58 2.75
CA THR A 487 19.43 28.28 3.92
C THR A 487 20.90 28.67 3.71
N HIS A 488 21.40 29.56 4.57
CA HIS A 488 22.79 30.02 4.57
C HIS A 488 23.24 30.36 6.00
N GLU A 489 24.52 30.69 6.19
CA GLU A 489 25.15 30.95 7.50
C GLU A 489 24.38 31.97 8.37
N GLY A 490 23.70 32.93 7.75
CA GLY A 490 22.90 33.95 8.44
C GLY A 490 21.75 33.39 9.26
N TRP A 491 21.21 32.22 8.88
CA TRP A 491 20.15 31.53 9.62
C TRP A 491 20.65 30.95 10.95
N GLN A 492 21.92 30.51 10.99
CA GLN A 492 22.57 30.01 12.20
C GLN A 492 23.05 31.16 13.10
N ALA A 493 23.29 32.34 12.52
CA ALA A 493 23.79 33.52 13.22
C ALA A 493 22.69 34.38 13.87
N VAL A 494 21.41 33.99 13.75
CA VAL A 494 20.29 34.72 14.37
C VAL A 494 20.40 34.59 15.90
N PRO A 495 20.57 35.71 16.65
CA PRO A 495 20.77 35.64 18.08
C PRO A 495 19.50 35.21 18.83
N GLU A 496 19.65 34.46 19.92
CA GLU A 496 18.57 34.26 20.89
C GLU A 496 18.28 35.59 21.58
N VAL A 497 17.09 36.15 21.34
CA VAL A 497 16.64 37.37 21.99
C VAL A 497 15.57 37.01 23.03
N LYS A 498 15.98 36.92 24.31
CA LYS A 498 15.08 36.67 25.46
C LYS A 498 14.02 37.77 25.72
N LYS A 499 13.88 38.75 24.83
CA LYS A 499 12.92 39.85 25.00
C LYS A 499 11.51 39.39 24.60
N THR A 500 10.51 39.89 25.31
CA THR A 500 9.11 39.80 24.87
C THR A 500 8.98 40.53 23.54
N ILE A 501 8.28 39.93 22.58
CA ILE A 501 7.99 40.57 21.30
C ILE A 501 7.13 41.82 21.62
N THR A 502 7.62 43.01 21.29
CA THR A 502 6.92 44.28 21.57
C THR A 502 6.40 44.96 20.29
N GLY A 503 6.71 44.40 19.12
CA GLY A 503 6.36 44.93 17.80
C GLY A 503 7.35 44.46 16.73
N HIS A 504 7.17 44.88 15.48
CA HIS A 504 7.99 44.47 14.33
C HIS A 504 9.49 44.74 14.52
N THR A 505 9.85 45.87 15.14
CA THR A 505 11.26 46.27 15.36
C THR A 505 11.99 45.38 16.37
N SER A 506 11.28 44.53 17.11
CA SER A 506 11.88 43.58 18.05
C SER A 506 12.35 42.29 17.39
N LEU A 507 11.90 42.01 16.15
CA LEU A 507 12.27 40.82 15.40
C LEU A 507 13.64 41.01 14.73
N SER A 508 14.53 40.03 14.88
CA SER A 508 15.84 40.05 14.23
C SER A 508 15.71 39.74 12.73
N ILE A 509 16.39 40.52 11.89
CA ILE A 509 16.51 40.26 10.46
C ILE A 509 17.63 39.24 10.23
N ILE A 510 17.37 38.22 9.42
CA ILE A 510 18.36 37.22 9.01
C ILE A 510 19.40 37.92 8.13
N ALA A 511 20.68 37.83 8.53
CA ALA A 511 21.76 38.51 7.84
C ALA A 511 22.07 37.85 6.48
N PHE A 512 21.70 38.53 5.39
CA PHE A 512 21.94 38.07 4.03
C PHE A 512 23.13 38.80 3.39
N ASN A 513 24.08 38.05 2.82
CA ASN A 513 25.31 38.58 2.25
C ASN A 513 25.22 38.88 0.74
N GLY A 514 24.02 38.75 0.14
CA GLY A 514 23.79 38.97 -1.29
C GLY A 514 24.17 37.80 -2.20
N LYS A 515 24.62 36.65 -1.67
CA LYS A 515 25.02 35.50 -2.48
C LYS A 515 23.97 34.38 -2.40
N PRO A 516 23.55 33.81 -3.55
CA PRO A 516 22.62 32.68 -3.55
C PRO A 516 23.25 31.45 -2.89
N SER A 517 22.45 30.78 -2.05
CA SER A 517 22.72 29.43 -1.58
C SER A 517 22.12 28.40 -2.53
N LYS A 518 22.76 27.24 -2.63
CA LYS A 518 22.28 26.08 -3.39
C LYS A 518 22.35 24.78 -2.58
N THR A 519 22.60 24.90 -1.28
CA THR A 519 22.70 23.78 -0.36
C THR A 519 21.68 23.97 0.77
N ASP A 520 21.30 22.89 1.44
CA ASP A 520 20.51 22.93 2.68
C ASP A 520 19.12 23.56 2.54
N GLY A 521 18.26 22.91 1.75
CA GLY A 521 16.86 23.30 1.58
C GLY A 521 16.05 23.13 2.87
N HIS A 522 15.28 24.16 3.23
CA HIS A 522 14.47 24.20 4.45
C HIS A 522 13.04 24.63 4.14
N ALA A 523 12.07 24.04 4.84
CA ALA A 523 10.65 24.36 4.73
C ALA A 523 10.12 24.93 6.06
N PHE A 524 9.33 25.99 5.98
CA PHE A 524 8.88 26.79 7.13
C PHE A 524 7.58 27.55 6.82
N ALA A 525 7.08 28.29 7.80
CA ALA A 525 5.87 29.10 7.67
C ALA A 525 6.21 30.61 7.62
N LEU A 526 5.54 31.35 6.75
CA LEU A 526 5.50 32.82 6.81
C LEU A 526 4.15 33.26 7.38
N VAL A 527 4.18 34.09 8.41
CA VAL A 527 2.99 34.46 9.22
C VAL A 527 2.73 35.97 9.24
N GLY A 528 3.56 36.75 8.56
CA GLY A 528 3.47 38.20 8.52
C GLY A 528 4.47 38.82 7.56
N PHE A 529 4.43 40.14 7.44
CA PHE A 529 5.34 40.93 6.62
C PHE A 529 5.44 42.37 7.13
N ASN A 530 6.52 43.05 6.75
CA ASN A 530 6.72 44.48 6.94
C ASN A 530 7.53 45.07 5.77
N ARG A 531 8.07 46.27 5.94
CA ARG A 531 8.85 46.95 4.89
C ARG A 531 10.18 46.27 4.58
N ASP A 532 10.74 45.53 5.53
CA ASP A 532 12.07 44.91 5.42
C ASP A 532 11.99 43.46 4.88
N GLY A 533 10.91 42.75 5.18
CA GLY A 533 10.74 41.36 4.75
C GLY A 533 9.53 40.63 5.31
N PHE A 534 9.55 39.31 5.17
CA PHE A 534 8.54 38.40 5.72
C PHE A 534 8.88 37.97 7.14
N ILE A 535 7.87 37.81 8.00
CA ILE A 535 8.02 37.24 9.33
C ILE A 535 7.94 35.72 9.21
N ILE A 536 9.05 35.05 9.56
CA ILE A 536 9.16 33.60 9.58
C ILE A 536 8.79 33.05 10.95
N GLN A 537 8.01 31.97 10.97
CA GLN A 537 7.95 31.03 12.09
C GLN A 537 8.81 29.81 11.74
N ASN A 538 9.90 29.62 12.46
CA ASN A 538 10.82 28.50 12.23
C ASN A 538 10.46 27.29 13.13
N SER A 539 11.11 26.16 12.87
CA SER A 539 10.94 24.89 13.60
C SER A 539 12.21 24.46 14.34
N TRP A 540 13.01 25.41 14.83
CA TRP A 540 14.26 25.17 15.58
C TRP A 540 14.14 25.56 17.06
N GLY A 541 12.94 25.44 17.62
CA GLY A 541 12.65 25.79 19.00
C GLY A 541 12.45 27.28 19.26
N ASN A 542 12.04 27.61 20.47
CA ASN A 542 11.70 28.99 20.87
C ASN A 542 12.90 29.86 21.26
N SER A 543 14.09 29.27 21.35
CA SER A 543 15.37 29.98 21.56
C SER A 543 15.93 30.56 20.27
N TRP A 544 15.47 30.09 19.10
CA TRP A 544 15.89 30.66 17.83
C TRP A 544 15.17 32.00 17.57
N GLY A 545 15.95 33.05 17.28
CA GLY A 545 15.42 34.39 17.06
C GLY A 545 14.71 34.96 18.29
N CYS A 546 13.55 35.58 18.06
CA CYS A 546 12.69 36.09 19.12
C CYS A 546 11.49 35.17 19.29
N GLY A 547 11.60 34.18 20.18
CA GLY A 547 10.51 33.26 20.49
C GLY A 547 10.16 32.29 19.35
N GLY A 548 11.11 31.98 18.45
CA GLY A 548 10.92 31.18 17.24
C GLY A 548 10.69 31.99 15.96
N PHE A 549 10.72 33.32 16.05
CA PHE A 549 10.45 34.23 14.93
C PHE A 549 11.65 35.10 14.54
N ALA A 550 11.74 35.40 13.25
CA ALA A 550 12.71 36.32 12.66
C ALA A 550 12.11 37.00 11.41
N VAL A 551 12.87 37.90 10.79
CA VAL A 551 12.51 38.53 9.51
C VAL A 551 13.43 38.04 8.40
N LEU A 552 12.85 37.45 7.36
CA LEU A 552 13.52 37.08 6.12
C LEU A 552 13.39 38.23 5.12
N SER A 553 14.50 38.88 4.77
CA SER A 553 14.47 40.04 3.87
C SER A 553 13.95 39.67 2.47
N TYR A 554 13.31 40.62 1.77
CA TYR A 554 12.83 40.36 0.41
C TYR A 554 13.97 40.02 -0.58
N ALA A 555 15.15 40.61 -0.40
CA ALA A 555 16.31 40.32 -1.23
C ALA A 555 16.80 38.88 -1.04
N ASP A 556 16.78 38.39 0.20
CA ASP A 556 17.13 37.00 0.52
C ASP A 556 16.10 36.02 -0.08
N TRP A 557 14.81 36.27 0.15
CA TRP A 557 13.73 35.47 -0.43
C TRP A 557 13.82 35.37 -1.96
N LEU A 558 13.92 36.50 -2.66
CA LEU A 558 13.99 36.51 -4.13
C LEU A 558 15.22 35.76 -4.68
N THR A 559 16.26 35.62 -3.87
CA THR A 559 17.49 34.93 -4.26
C THR A 559 17.42 33.43 -3.97
N ASN A 560 16.85 33.03 -2.83
CA ASN A 560 16.97 31.68 -2.28
C ASN A 560 15.65 30.87 -2.25
N ALA A 561 14.51 31.47 -2.59
CA ALA A 561 13.21 30.80 -2.57
C ALA A 561 13.15 29.60 -3.53
N MET A 562 12.51 28.53 -3.05
CA MET A 562 12.25 27.32 -3.82
C MET A 562 10.76 27.24 -4.19
N ASP A 563 9.87 27.27 -3.18
CA ASP A 563 8.43 27.09 -3.35
C ASP A 563 7.60 27.95 -2.38
N ALA A 564 6.39 28.32 -2.80
CA ALA A 564 5.42 29.02 -1.97
C ALA A 564 3.99 28.54 -2.24
N TRP A 565 3.27 28.23 -1.17
CA TRP A 565 1.92 27.68 -1.19
C TRP A 565 1.04 28.36 -0.15
N VAL A 566 -0.16 28.75 -0.55
CA VAL A 566 -1.21 29.14 0.38
C VAL A 566 -2.18 27.98 0.55
N ALA A 567 -2.57 27.71 1.79
CA ALA A 567 -3.47 26.63 2.15
C ALA A 567 -4.50 27.10 3.17
N ALA A 568 -5.77 26.72 3.00
CA ALA A 568 -6.84 27.03 3.93
C ALA A 568 -7.43 25.77 4.55
N LEU A 569 -7.81 25.83 5.83
CA LEU A 569 -8.43 24.71 6.53
C LEU A 569 -9.77 24.34 5.89
N GLY A 570 -10.00 23.04 5.71
CA GLY A 570 -11.28 22.48 5.31
C GLY A 570 -12.31 22.53 6.43
N VAL A 571 -13.57 22.31 6.06
CA VAL A 571 -14.63 22.04 7.03
C VAL A 571 -14.50 20.56 7.44
N PRO A 572 -14.42 20.24 8.75
CA PRO A 572 -14.40 18.85 9.21
C PRO A 572 -15.58 18.06 8.63
N GLY A 573 -15.32 16.84 8.18
CA GLY A 573 -16.34 15.97 7.55
C GLY A 573 -16.69 16.28 6.08
N VAL A 574 -16.41 17.48 5.57
CA VAL A 574 -16.75 17.85 4.17
C VAL A 574 -15.80 17.21 3.16
N MET A 575 -14.52 17.01 3.48
CA MET A 575 -13.61 16.29 2.58
C MET A 575 -13.94 14.79 2.48
N GLN A 576 -14.46 14.18 3.54
CA GLN A 576 -15.11 12.86 3.43
C GLN A 576 -16.26 12.93 2.44
N GLY A 577 -17.09 13.99 2.54
CA GLY A 577 -18.16 14.43 1.62
C GLY A 577 -17.76 14.70 0.15
N GLN A 578 -16.53 15.17 -0.09
CA GLN A 578 -16.02 15.60 -1.39
C GLN A 578 -15.16 14.53 -2.05
N LEU A 579 -14.53 13.66 -1.26
CA LEU A 579 -14.07 12.37 -1.73
C LEU A 579 -15.28 11.56 -2.18
N THR A 580 -16.39 11.51 -1.37
CA THR A 580 -17.75 10.95 -1.72
C THR A 580 -18.31 11.50 -3.03
N ILE A 581 -18.08 12.77 -3.35
CA ILE A 581 -18.64 13.42 -4.54
C ILE A 581 -17.52 13.75 -5.55
N GLY A 582 -17.31 12.83 -6.50
CA GLY A 582 -16.33 12.97 -7.59
C GLY A 582 -16.45 14.28 -8.38
N LYS A 583 -15.32 14.71 -8.99
CA LYS A 583 -15.22 15.94 -9.79
C LYS A 583 -16.35 16.05 -10.83
N PRO A 584 -16.95 17.24 -11.04
CA PRO A 584 -17.90 17.45 -12.12
C PRO A 584 -17.14 17.46 -13.46
N SER A 585 -17.31 16.39 -14.24
CA SER A 585 -16.94 16.36 -15.65
C SER A 585 -17.93 17.21 -16.43
N TYR A 586 -17.42 18.09 -17.30
CA TYR A 586 -18.22 18.99 -18.13
C TYR A 586 -19.32 18.26 -18.89
N ALA A 587 -20.53 18.79 -18.75
CA ALA A 587 -21.77 18.26 -19.30
C ALA A 587 -21.75 18.18 -20.84
N THR A 588 -22.08 17.00 -21.36
CA THR A 588 -22.79 16.85 -22.63
C THR A 588 -24.18 16.29 -22.35
N LEU A 589 -25.19 17.00 -22.87
CA LEU A 589 -26.61 16.77 -22.67
C LEU A 589 -27.07 15.43 -23.28
N ALA A 590 -27.53 14.51 -22.42
CA ALA A 590 -28.81 13.77 -22.53
C ALA A 590 -28.96 12.76 -21.36
N GLY A 591 -30.00 12.92 -20.52
CA GLY A 591 -30.48 11.89 -19.57
C GLY A 591 -29.61 11.65 -18.32
N THR A 592 -29.56 12.61 -17.39
CA THR A 592 -28.68 12.63 -16.21
C THR A 592 -28.75 11.39 -15.31
N VAL A 593 -27.58 10.78 -15.09
CA VAL A 593 -27.27 9.74 -14.10
C VAL A 593 -27.27 10.35 -12.70
N ASN A 594 -27.90 9.71 -11.71
CA ASN A 594 -27.83 10.17 -10.32
C ASN A 594 -26.53 9.68 -9.65
N LYS A 595 -25.41 10.34 -9.96
CA LYS A 595 -24.09 10.00 -9.39
C LYS A 595 -23.97 10.30 -7.89
N GLU A 596 -24.94 10.97 -7.26
CA GLU A 596 -24.95 11.22 -5.80
C GLU A 596 -25.09 9.94 -4.99
N GLN A 597 -25.63 8.88 -5.58
CA GLN A 597 -25.83 7.60 -4.90
C GLN A 597 -24.67 6.62 -5.11
N TRP A 598 -23.68 6.97 -5.92
CA TRP A 598 -22.49 6.15 -6.15
C TRP A 598 -21.54 6.24 -4.96
N TRP A 599 -20.73 5.20 -4.76
CA TRP A 599 -19.60 5.32 -3.85
C TRP A 599 -18.60 6.35 -4.34
N ASP A 600 -17.80 6.87 -3.41
CA ASP A 600 -16.56 7.51 -3.82
C ASP A 600 -15.55 6.55 -4.40
N GLU A 601 -14.60 7.17 -5.09
CA GLU A 601 -13.36 6.55 -5.49
C GLU A 601 -12.64 5.89 -4.29
N ALA A 602 -12.58 6.54 -3.13
CA ALA A 602 -11.91 5.99 -1.95
C ALA A 602 -12.53 4.64 -1.52
N THR A 603 -13.83 4.60 -1.25
CA THR A 603 -14.60 3.40 -0.89
C THR A 603 -14.53 2.35 -2.00
N ALA A 604 -14.69 2.74 -3.28
CA ALA A 604 -14.60 1.79 -4.38
C ALA A 604 -13.24 1.09 -4.43
N TYR A 605 -12.16 1.82 -4.19
CA TYR A 605 -10.86 1.21 -4.04
C TYR A 605 -10.74 0.35 -2.77
N GLU A 606 -11.45 0.66 -1.66
CA GLU A 606 -11.39 -0.15 -0.42
C GLU A 606 -11.88 -1.56 -0.69
N HIS A 607 -12.86 -1.63 -1.57
CA HIS A 607 -13.46 -2.84 -2.10
C HIS A 607 -12.76 -3.35 -3.37
N SER A 608 -11.58 -2.86 -3.78
CA SER A 608 -10.92 -3.29 -5.04
C SER A 608 -9.47 -3.75 -4.86
N ILE A 609 -9.12 -4.89 -5.46
CA ILE A 609 -7.75 -5.40 -5.57
C ILE A 609 -7.24 -5.15 -7.00
N VAL A 610 -6.20 -4.30 -7.13
CA VAL A 610 -5.63 -3.96 -8.45
C VAL A 610 -4.45 -4.87 -8.80
N ILE A 611 -4.63 -5.66 -9.85
CA ILE A 611 -3.68 -6.66 -10.35
C ILE A 611 -2.94 -6.11 -11.57
N GLY A 612 -1.62 -6.20 -11.54
CA GLY A 612 -0.76 -5.82 -12.66
C GLY A 612 -0.59 -6.95 -13.68
N ASN A 613 -0.01 -6.59 -14.82
CA ASN A 613 0.24 -7.47 -15.97
C ASN A 613 1.30 -8.55 -15.71
N ASN A 614 1.71 -8.78 -14.47
CA ASN A 614 2.54 -9.91 -14.08
C ASN A 614 1.87 -10.73 -12.98
N GLY A 615 0.58 -10.52 -12.73
CA GLY A 615 -0.18 -11.15 -11.65
C GLY A 615 0.19 -10.66 -10.25
N ARG A 616 1.12 -9.70 -10.09
CA ARG A 616 1.37 -9.05 -8.78
C ARG A 616 0.34 -7.98 -8.54
N VAL A 617 0.04 -7.76 -7.27
CA VAL A 617 -0.71 -6.58 -6.84
C VAL A 617 0.11 -5.34 -7.20
N THR A 618 -0.45 -4.45 -8.01
CA THR A 618 0.22 -3.23 -8.47
C THR A 618 -0.14 -2.00 -7.65
N ARG A 619 -1.35 -1.96 -7.08
CA ARG A 619 -1.85 -0.81 -6.31
C ARG A 619 -2.79 -1.27 -5.20
N TYR A 620 -2.76 -0.53 -4.10
CA TYR A 620 -3.80 -0.48 -3.08
C TYR A 620 -4.29 0.96 -3.10
N LEU A 621 -5.61 1.22 -3.04
CA LEU A 621 -6.29 2.53 -2.88
C LEU A 621 -5.69 3.79 -3.50
N THR A 622 -4.51 4.17 -3.02
CA THR A 622 -3.55 5.09 -3.58
C THR A 622 -2.19 4.56 -3.15
N GLN A 623 -1.17 4.62 -4.01
CA GLN A 623 0.17 4.04 -3.75
C GLN A 623 0.60 4.18 -2.28
N ASP A 624 0.69 3.04 -1.58
CA ASP A 624 1.47 2.83 -0.36
C ASP A 624 0.97 3.41 0.97
N GLU A 625 -0.31 3.24 1.31
CA GLU A 625 -0.72 3.38 2.71
C GLU A 625 -0.05 2.24 3.49
N MET A 626 0.86 2.56 4.43
CA MET A 626 1.56 1.59 5.31
C MET A 626 0.63 0.57 5.97
N THR A 627 -0.66 0.91 6.08
CA THR A 627 -1.75 0.22 6.76
C THR A 627 -2.42 -0.89 5.93
N ARG A 628 -2.32 -0.91 4.59
CA ARG A 628 -3.23 -1.72 3.75
C ARG A 628 -2.50 -2.72 2.85
N THR A 629 -2.53 -3.98 3.27
CA THR A 629 -2.08 -5.14 2.49
C THR A 629 -3.26 -5.80 1.79
N LEU A 630 -3.00 -6.74 0.89
CA LEU A 630 -4.08 -7.58 0.37
C LEU A 630 -4.83 -8.31 1.51
N MET A 631 -4.13 -8.69 2.60
CA MET A 631 -4.77 -9.25 3.80
C MET A 631 -5.75 -8.25 4.43
N TYR A 632 -5.44 -6.95 4.42
CA TYR A 632 -6.36 -5.94 4.90
C TYR A 632 -7.66 -5.90 4.08
N GLN A 633 -7.57 -5.86 2.74
CA GLN A 633 -8.74 -5.77 1.87
C GLN A 633 -9.54 -7.07 1.79
N GLY A 634 -8.86 -8.21 1.71
CA GLY A 634 -9.49 -9.52 1.53
C GLY A 634 -9.95 -10.18 2.83
N CYS A 635 -9.52 -9.69 3.99
CA CYS A 635 -9.87 -10.27 5.29
C CYS A 635 -10.32 -9.21 6.31
N VAL A 636 -9.50 -8.20 6.61
CA VAL A 636 -9.79 -7.27 7.74
C VAL A 636 -11.03 -6.42 7.48
N LEU A 637 -11.17 -5.84 6.27
CA LEU A 637 -12.34 -5.03 5.93
C LEU A 637 -13.64 -5.85 5.88
N PRO A 638 -13.71 -7.03 5.20
CA PRO A 638 -14.86 -7.91 5.29
C PRO A 638 -15.19 -8.35 6.71
N ASP A 639 -14.19 -8.75 7.52
CA ASP A 639 -14.39 -9.18 8.90
C ASP A 639 -15.00 -8.07 9.75
N ARG A 640 -14.46 -6.84 9.66
CA ARG A 640 -15.03 -5.65 10.32
C ARG A 640 -16.47 -5.42 9.92
N TRP A 641 -16.77 -5.50 8.62
CA TRP A 641 -18.13 -5.33 8.13
C TRP A 641 -19.05 -6.45 8.69
N PHE A 642 -18.64 -7.72 8.62
CA PHE A 642 -19.43 -8.84 9.15
C PHE A 642 -19.70 -8.75 10.65
N ARG A 643 -18.78 -8.21 11.46
CA ARG A 643 -18.96 -7.99 12.92
C ARG A 643 -19.98 -6.89 13.24
N THR A 644 -20.13 -5.92 12.36
CA THR A 644 -21.11 -4.82 12.53
C THR A 644 -22.51 -5.18 12.01
N HIS A 645 -22.67 -6.31 11.34
CA HIS A 645 -23.94 -6.75 10.74
C HIS A 645 -24.50 -7.98 11.45
N THR A 646 -25.81 -8.00 11.66
CA THR A 646 -26.51 -9.02 12.46
C THR A 646 -26.90 -10.28 11.67
N THR A 647 -26.63 -10.32 10.36
CA THR A 647 -26.95 -11.47 9.52
C THR A 647 -26.17 -12.71 9.96
N GLU A 648 -26.83 -13.87 10.05
CA GLU A 648 -26.16 -15.13 10.40
C GLU A 648 -25.14 -15.52 9.32
N THR A 649 -25.55 -15.43 8.06
CA THR A 649 -24.71 -15.71 6.90
C THR A 649 -23.84 -14.50 6.54
N LYS A 650 -22.53 -14.73 6.39
CA LYS A 650 -21.54 -13.73 6.00
C LYS A 650 -21.19 -13.91 4.53
N ARG A 651 -21.80 -13.10 3.66
CA ARG A 651 -21.63 -13.22 2.20
C ARG A 651 -20.54 -12.29 1.69
N LEU A 652 -19.49 -12.87 1.12
CA LEU A 652 -18.45 -12.17 0.38
C LEU A 652 -18.65 -12.44 -1.11
N VAL A 653 -18.80 -11.37 -1.91
CA VAL A 653 -18.97 -11.44 -3.36
C VAL A 653 -17.71 -10.94 -4.05
N ILE A 654 -16.97 -11.83 -4.71
CA ILE A 654 -15.78 -11.48 -5.47
C ILE A 654 -16.17 -11.22 -6.92
N TYR A 655 -16.00 -9.99 -7.38
CA TYR A 655 -16.36 -9.57 -8.72
C TYR A 655 -15.11 -9.42 -9.59
N ALA A 656 -14.86 -10.37 -10.47
CA ALA A 656 -13.83 -10.26 -11.49
C ALA A 656 -14.41 -9.59 -12.74
N HIS A 657 -14.09 -8.31 -12.91
CA HIS A 657 -14.39 -7.63 -14.17
C HIS A 657 -13.66 -8.31 -15.32
N GLY A 658 -14.25 -8.24 -16.52
CA GLY A 658 -13.54 -8.59 -17.73
C GLY A 658 -12.28 -7.74 -17.83
N GLY A 659 -11.14 -8.35 -18.18
CA GLY A 659 -9.89 -7.64 -18.48
C GLY A 659 -9.97 -6.71 -19.68
N LEU A 660 -11.13 -6.12 -19.94
CA LEU A 660 -11.48 -5.23 -21.05
C LEU A 660 -11.50 -3.76 -20.62
N ASN A 661 -11.63 -3.49 -19.32
CA ASN A 661 -11.64 -2.13 -18.79
C ASN A 661 -10.28 -1.79 -18.17
N ASP A 662 -9.87 -0.53 -18.29
CA ASP A 662 -8.75 0.02 -17.55
C ASP A 662 -9.11 0.16 -16.05
N GLU A 663 -8.14 0.58 -15.25
CA GLU A 663 -8.33 0.76 -13.81
C GLU A 663 -9.44 1.78 -13.53
N ALA A 664 -9.45 2.91 -14.24
CA ALA A 664 -10.43 3.98 -14.02
C ALA A 664 -11.86 3.53 -14.33
N GLY A 665 -12.07 2.90 -15.50
CA GLY A 665 -13.36 2.37 -15.89
C GLY A 665 -13.87 1.30 -14.92
N SER A 666 -12.99 0.41 -14.45
CA SER A 666 -13.35 -0.63 -13.47
C SER A 666 -13.76 -0.04 -12.12
N ILE A 667 -13.07 1.01 -11.66
CA ILE A 667 -13.42 1.72 -10.43
C ILE A 667 -14.74 2.46 -10.59
N GLU A 668 -15.03 3.09 -11.74
CA GLU A 668 -16.35 3.69 -11.97
C GLU A 668 -17.49 2.66 -11.90
N ARG A 669 -17.29 1.43 -12.40
CA ARG A 669 -18.30 0.35 -12.26
C ARG A 669 -18.50 -0.03 -10.80
N ALA A 670 -17.41 -0.22 -10.06
CA ALA A 670 -17.44 -0.52 -8.63
C ALA A 670 -18.19 0.57 -7.85
N ARG A 671 -18.00 1.84 -8.21
CA ARG A 671 -18.70 2.98 -7.61
C ARG A 671 -20.21 2.93 -7.84
N ALA A 672 -20.64 2.57 -9.04
CA ALA A 672 -22.05 2.48 -9.38
C ALA A 672 -22.74 1.26 -8.75
N MET A 673 -22.06 0.11 -8.71
CA MET A 673 -22.64 -1.17 -8.29
C MET A 673 -22.57 -1.41 -6.78
N GLY A 674 -21.55 -0.87 -6.10
CA GLY A 674 -21.20 -1.24 -4.73
C GLY A 674 -22.36 -1.13 -3.73
N ARG A 675 -23.19 -0.10 -3.86
CA ARG A 675 -24.36 0.14 -3.00
C ARG A 675 -25.36 -1.00 -3.00
N TYR A 676 -25.56 -1.67 -4.14
CA TYR A 676 -26.54 -2.76 -4.25
C TYR A 676 -26.07 -4.04 -3.57
N PHE A 677 -24.76 -4.29 -3.55
CA PHE A 677 -24.22 -5.42 -2.80
C PHE A 677 -24.41 -5.19 -1.30
N ILE A 678 -23.93 -4.05 -0.77
CA ILE A 678 -24.04 -3.74 0.66
C ILE A 678 -25.51 -3.62 1.10
N GLY A 679 -26.37 -3.00 0.28
CA GLY A 679 -27.80 -2.87 0.55
C GLY A 679 -28.56 -4.21 0.57
N ASN A 680 -27.95 -5.29 0.09
CA ASN A 680 -28.49 -6.65 0.11
C ASN A 680 -27.60 -7.62 0.91
N ASP A 681 -26.95 -7.13 1.96
CA ASP A 681 -26.15 -7.94 2.90
C ASP A 681 -25.03 -8.75 2.24
N CYS A 682 -24.44 -8.22 1.18
CA CYS A 682 -23.30 -8.79 0.47
C CYS A 682 -22.12 -7.83 0.51
N TYR A 683 -20.97 -8.27 1.03
CA TYR A 683 -19.73 -7.49 0.95
C TYR A 683 -19.09 -7.69 -0.44
N PRO A 684 -18.95 -6.66 -1.30
CA PRO A 684 -18.30 -6.83 -2.60
C PRO A 684 -16.79 -6.66 -2.50
N LEU A 685 -16.05 -7.45 -3.29
CA LEU A 685 -14.61 -7.32 -3.50
C LEU A 685 -14.31 -7.44 -5.00
N PHE A 686 -13.98 -6.31 -5.63
CA PHE A 686 -13.73 -6.21 -7.05
C PHE A 686 -12.27 -6.54 -7.39
N LEU A 687 -12.04 -7.41 -8.37
CA LEU A 687 -10.72 -7.63 -8.97
C LEU A 687 -10.60 -6.72 -10.20
N VAL A 688 -9.59 -5.86 -10.19
CA VAL A 688 -9.36 -4.82 -11.20
C VAL A 688 -8.01 -5.06 -11.88
N TRP A 689 -7.96 -4.98 -13.20
CA TRP A 689 -6.71 -5.06 -13.97
C TRP A 689 -6.17 -3.67 -14.27
N LYS A 690 -4.84 -3.52 -14.26
CA LYS A 690 -4.20 -2.22 -14.55
C LYS A 690 -4.42 -1.76 -16.00
N THR A 691 -4.48 -2.67 -16.96
CA THR A 691 -4.65 -2.36 -18.40
C THR A 691 -5.78 -3.18 -18.99
N GLY A 692 -6.66 -2.54 -19.75
CA GLY A 692 -7.77 -3.17 -20.45
C GLY A 692 -7.39 -3.67 -21.85
N ILE A 693 -7.82 -4.88 -22.19
CA ILE A 693 -7.70 -5.50 -23.52
C ILE A 693 -8.53 -4.74 -24.56
N LEU A 694 -9.71 -4.21 -24.21
CA LEU A 694 -10.60 -3.57 -25.18
C LEU A 694 -10.05 -2.23 -25.66
N GLU A 695 -9.42 -1.47 -24.76
CA GLU A 695 -8.62 -0.28 -25.09
C GLU A 695 -7.46 -0.68 -26.02
N SER A 696 -6.66 -1.67 -25.62
CA SER A 696 -5.51 -2.13 -26.42
C SER A 696 -5.90 -2.60 -27.83
N ILE A 697 -7.01 -3.33 -27.96
CA ILE A 697 -7.54 -3.78 -29.26
C ILE A 697 -8.16 -2.62 -30.03
N GLY A 698 -8.89 -1.73 -29.36
CA GLY A 698 -9.47 -0.52 -29.96
C GLY A 698 -8.42 0.41 -30.54
N ASP A 699 -7.32 0.63 -29.81
CA ASP A 699 -6.18 1.43 -30.25
C ASP A 699 -5.49 0.80 -31.46
N ILE A 700 -5.28 -0.52 -31.48
CA ILE A 700 -4.73 -1.22 -32.64
C ILE A 700 -5.62 -1.03 -33.87
N PHE A 701 -6.94 -1.16 -33.71
CA PHE A 701 -7.88 -0.93 -34.81
C PHE A 701 -7.85 0.53 -35.29
N SER A 702 -7.84 1.49 -34.36
CA SER A 702 -7.77 2.93 -34.63
C SER A 702 -6.48 3.31 -35.38
N ASP A 703 -5.32 2.88 -34.88
CA ASP A 703 -4.01 3.16 -35.47
C ASP A 703 -3.84 2.55 -36.86
N HIS A 704 -4.37 1.35 -37.09
CA HIS A 704 -4.32 0.72 -38.41
C HIS A 704 -5.22 1.45 -39.41
N PHE A 705 -6.40 1.92 -38.97
CA PHE A 705 -7.29 2.72 -39.81
C PHE A 705 -6.74 4.12 -40.12
N HIS A 706 -6.09 4.77 -39.15
CA HIS A 706 -5.48 6.10 -39.32
C HIS A 706 -4.23 6.10 -40.21
N ARG A 707 -3.59 4.94 -40.41
CA ARG A 707 -2.45 4.78 -41.34
C ARG A 707 -2.86 4.67 -42.81
N GLU A 708 -4.15 4.53 -43.13
CA GLU A 708 -4.64 4.64 -44.51
C GLU A 708 -5.10 6.07 -44.82
N PRO A 709 -4.50 6.76 -45.81
CA PRO A 709 -5.03 8.04 -46.28
C PRO A 709 -6.38 7.79 -46.96
N SER A 710 -7.35 8.66 -46.68
CA SER A 710 -8.68 8.66 -47.27
C SER A 710 -8.60 8.68 -48.81
N ARG A 711 -8.73 7.52 -49.46
CA ARG A 711 -9.03 7.45 -50.88
C ARG A 711 -10.53 7.58 -51.06
N ALA A 712 -10.92 8.78 -51.48
CA ALA A 712 -12.26 9.11 -51.88
C ALA A 712 -12.77 8.20 -53.01
N GLY A 713 -14.01 7.73 -52.85
CA GLY A 713 -14.90 7.32 -53.94
C GLY A 713 -14.60 5.99 -54.61
N GLY A 714 -15.40 4.96 -54.30
CA GLY A 714 -15.55 3.84 -55.23
C GLY A 714 -15.64 2.42 -54.67
N ILE A 715 -16.00 2.18 -53.40
CA ILE A 715 -16.33 0.82 -52.91
C ILE A 715 -17.43 0.91 -51.83
N ARG A 716 -18.59 1.45 -52.18
CA ARG A 716 -19.83 1.03 -51.52
C ARG A 716 -20.22 -0.26 -52.26
N GLU A 717 -20.49 -1.34 -51.51
CA GLU A 717 -21.11 -2.58 -52.05
C GLU A 717 -20.18 -3.64 -52.69
N ALA A 718 -19.10 -4.04 -52.00
CA ALA A 718 -18.43 -5.32 -52.26
C ALA A 718 -18.19 -6.12 -50.97
N LEU A 719 -19.19 -6.95 -50.63
CA LEU A 719 -19.17 -8.16 -49.77
C LEU A 719 -19.02 -8.00 -48.24
N THR A 720 -20.16 -8.06 -47.57
CA THR A 720 -20.44 -7.97 -46.12
C THR A 720 -20.12 -9.21 -45.27
N ASP A 721 -19.04 -9.92 -45.58
CA ASP A 721 -18.43 -10.95 -44.70
C ASP A 721 -16.91 -11.02 -44.92
N GLY A 722 -16.45 -10.60 -46.11
CA GLY A 722 -15.03 -10.56 -46.48
C GLY A 722 -14.22 -9.51 -45.71
N SER A 723 -14.83 -8.41 -45.27
CA SER A 723 -14.14 -7.40 -44.45
C SER A 723 -13.78 -7.91 -43.07
N ASP A 724 -14.71 -8.63 -42.43
CA ASP A 724 -14.50 -9.20 -41.09
C ASP A 724 -13.48 -10.33 -41.14
N MET A 725 -13.58 -11.20 -42.15
CA MET A 725 -12.57 -12.25 -42.36
C MET A 725 -11.18 -11.68 -42.64
N LEU A 726 -11.09 -10.56 -43.39
CA LEU A 726 -9.83 -9.86 -43.60
C LEU A 726 -9.31 -9.30 -42.28
N LEU A 727 -10.13 -8.59 -41.50
CA LEU A 727 -9.78 -8.04 -40.18
C LEU A 727 -9.31 -9.13 -39.19
N GLU A 728 -10.00 -10.26 -39.15
CA GLU A 728 -9.63 -11.44 -38.32
C GLU A 728 -8.24 -11.97 -38.70
N GLN A 729 -7.90 -11.96 -40.00
CA GLN A 729 -6.62 -12.47 -40.51
C GLN A 729 -5.48 -11.43 -40.48
N THR A 730 -5.75 -10.14 -40.71
CA THR A 730 -4.73 -9.08 -40.83
C THR A 730 -4.45 -8.36 -39.52
N ILE A 731 -5.46 -8.16 -38.67
CA ILE A 731 -5.32 -7.45 -37.38
C ILE A 731 -5.42 -8.43 -36.22
N GLY A 732 -6.46 -9.29 -36.23
CA GLY A 732 -6.78 -10.18 -35.13
C GLY A 732 -5.64 -11.15 -34.76
N ARG A 733 -5.13 -11.91 -35.74
CA ARG A 733 -4.07 -12.90 -35.49
C ARG A 733 -2.65 -12.33 -35.30
N PRO A 734 -2.17 -11.34 -36.07
CA PRO A 734 -0.81 -10.86 -35.92
C PRO A 734 -0.61 -9.90 -34.73
N PHE A 735 -1.64 -9.12 -34.38
CA PHE A 735 -1.51 -8.02 -33.42
C PHE A 735 -2.34 -8.21 -32.14
N ALA A 736 -3.60 -8.65 -32.24
CA ALA A 736 -4.47 -8.78 -31.06
C ALA A 736 -4.35 -10.13 -30.33
N LYS A 737 -4.06 -11.24 -31.03
CA LYS A 737 -3.86 -12.57 -30.44
C LYS A 737 -2.70 -12.64 -29.43
N PRO A 738 -1.52 -12.02 -29.66
CA PRO A 738 -0.48 -11.95 -28.64
C PRO A 738 -0.97 -11.32 -27.33
N ILE A 739 -1.73 -10.22 -27.39
CA ILE A 739 -2.29 -9.53 -26.22
C ILE A 739 -3.31 -10.43 -25.49
N TRP A 740 -4.17 -11.11 -26.24
CA TRP A 740 -5.12 -12.09 -25.66
C TRP A 740 -4.40 -13.25 -24.96
N SER A 741 -3.35 -13.80 -25.58
CA SER A 741 -2.53 -14.86 -24.98
C SER A 741 -1.82 -14.38 -23.73
N GLU A 742 -1.20 -13.19 -23.76
CA GLU A 742 -0.54 -12.57 -22.61
C GLU A 742 -1.51 -12.39 -21.44
N MET A 743 -2.76 -11.95 -21.70
CA MET A 743 -3.77 -11.84 -20.65
C MET A 743 -4.11 -13.21 -20.03
N LYS A 744 -4.31 -14.26 -20.84
CA LYS A 744 -4.55 -15.62 -20.32
C LYS A 744 -3.38 -16.10 -19.44
N GLU A 745 -2.15 -15.86 -19.88
CA GLU A 745 -0.95 -16.15 -19.09
C GLU A 745 -0.91 -15.33 -17.79
N ASN A 746 -1.25 -14.04 -17.84
CA ASN A 746 -1.30 -13.17 -16.67
C ASN A 746 -2.35 -13.61 -15.64
N ALA A 747 -3.51 -14.08 -16.11
CA ALA A 747 -4.54 -14.66 -15.25
C ALA A 747 -4.03 -15.93 -14.55
N GLU A 748 -3.34 -16.82 -15.26
CA GLU A 748 -2.68 -17.99 -14.66
C GLU A 748 -1.60 -17.58 -13.65
N PHE A 749 -0.70 -16.67 -14.05
CA PHE A 749 0.38 -16.17 -13.20
C PHE A 749 -0.15 -15.48 -11.94
N SER A 750 -1.33 -14.86 -11.98
CA SER A 750 -1.95 -14.25 -10.79
C SER A 750 -2.22 -15.26 -9.68
N CYS A 751 -2.44 -16.54 -10.02
CA CYS A 751 -2.74 -17.62 -9.08
C CYS A 751 -1.51 -18.46 -8.70
N VAL A 752 -0.31 -18.07 -9.12
CA VAL A 752 0.96 -18.70 -8.70
C VAL A 752 1.39 -18.18 -7.32
N SER A 753 2.18 -18.96 -6.59
CA SER A 753 2.62 -18.60 -5.23
C SER A 753 3.25 -17.20 -5.14
N GLY A 754 2.79 -16.42 -4.16
CA GLY A 754 3.24 -15.04 -3.90
C GLY A 754 2.65 -13.98 -4.84
N ARG A 755 1.63 -14.32 -5.64
CA ARG A 755 0.92 -13.41 -6.56
C ARG A 755 -0.49 -13.11 -6.03
N ALA A 756 -1.21 -12.20 -6.69
CA ALA A 756 -2.44 -11.62 -6.17
C ALA A 756 -3.50 -12.65 -5.77
N GLY A 757 -3.72 -13.68 -6.59
CA GLY A 757 -4.65 -14.79 -6.32
C GLY A 757 -4.24 -15.65 -5.13
N ASP A 758 -2.96 -16.04 -5.01
CA ASP A 758 -2.46 -16.82 -3.87
C ASP A 758 -2.52 -16.04 -2.55
N LEU A 759 -2.17 -14.75 -2.59
CA LEU A 759 -2.33 -13.86 -1.47
C LEU A 759 -3.81 -13.72 -1.08
N LEU A 760 -4.72 -13.63 -2.06
CA LEU A 760 -6.15 -13.48 -1.81
C LEU A 760 -6.73 -14.73 -1.19
N VAL A 761 -6.40 -15.92 -1.70
CA VAL A 761 -6.80 -17.17 -1.08
C VAL A 761 -6.26 -17.28 0.35
N THR A 762 -5.05 -16.80 0.63
CA THR A 762 -4.50 -16.74 2.00
C THR A 762 -5.33 -15.82 2.91
N ALA A 763 -5.76 -14.66 2.41
CA ALA A 763 -6.66 -13.76 3.15
C ALA A 763 -8.04 -14.41 3.37
N LEU A 764 -8.58 -15.12 2.38
CA LEU A 764 -9.87 -15.80 2.48
C LEU A 764 -9.82 -17.00 3.43
N GLN A 765 -8.72 -17.74 3.50
CA GLN A 765 -8.55 -18.81 4.50
C GLN A 765 -8.58 -18.25 5.91
N THR A 766 -7.99 -17.08 6.07
CA THR A 766 -7.95 -16.35 7.33
C THR A 766 -9.36 -15.87 7.73
N LEU A 767 -10.11 -15.34 6.77
CA LEU A 767 -11.50 -14.94 6.96
C LEU A 767 -12.39 -16.17 7.27
N ALA A 768 -12.18 -17.29 6.56
CA ALA A 768 -12.88 -18.55 6.80
C ALA A 768 -12.56 -19.14 8.19
N ALA A 769 -11.35 -18.95 8.71
CA ALA A 769 -11.01 -19.35 10.08
C ALA A 769 -11.82 -18.56 11.12
N SER A 770 -12.18 -17.30 10.83
CA SER A 770 -12.96 -16.45 11.73
C SER A 770 -14.46 -16.79 11.72
N TRP A 771 -15.01 -17.18 10.57
CA TRP A 771 -16.46 -17.32 10.37
C TRP A 771 -16.93 -18.76 10.08
N GLY A 772 -16.00 -19.68 9.80
CA GLY A 772 -16.29 -21.09 9.54
C GLY A 772 -17.36 -21.28 8.46
N ASN A 773 -18.40 -22.03 8.82
CA ASN A 773 -19.52 -22.33 7.92
C ASN A 773 -20.48 -21.16 7.68
N ALA A 774 -20.38 -20.08 8.48
CA ALA A 774 -21.18 -18.88 8.25
C ALA A 774 -20.67 -18.08 7.05
N LEU A 775 -19.41 -18.27 6.62
CA LEU A 775 -18.85 -17.59 5.46
C LEU A 775 -19.30 -18.25 4.16
N GLU A 776 -19.90 -17.45 3.30
CA GLU A 776 -20.23 -17.81 1.92
C GLU A 776 -19.44 -16.92 0.96
N ILE A 777 -18.72 -17.56 0.05
CA ILE A 777 -17.98 -16.92 -1.03
C ILE A 777 -18.78 -17.11 -2.31
N HIS A 778 -19.15 -16.03 -2.96
CA HIS A 778 -19.79 -16.01 -4.27
C HIS A 778 -18.87 -15.32 -5.25
N ILE A 779 -18.74 -15.83 -6.46
CA ILE A 779 -17.88 -15.24 -7.48
C ILE A 779 -18.69 -14.83 -8.70
N ILE A 780 -18.41 -13.64 -9.22
CA ILE A 780 -19.01 -13.09 -10.43
C ILE A 780 -17.91 -12.79 -11.43
N GLY A 781 -17.98 -13.39 -12.61
CA GLY A 781 -16.99 -13.22 -13.67
C GLY A 781 -17.62 -12.68 -14.94
N HIS A 782 -17.25 -11.48 -15.35
CA HIS A 782 -17.67 -10.94 -16.64
C HIS A 782 -16.59 -11.18 -17.70
N SER A 783 -16.94 -11.73 -18.85
CA SER A 783 -16.04 -11.88 -20.00
C SER A 783 -14.73 -12.61 -19.63
N ALA A 784 -13.57 -11.98 -19.83
CA ALA A 784 -12.27 -12.54 -19.44
C ALA A 784 -12.10 -12.75 -17.92
N GLY A 785 -12.96 -12.14 -17.10
CA GLY A 785 -13.09 -12.45 -15.67
C GLY A 785 -13.40 -13.92 -15.42
N SER A 786 -14.06 -14.61 -16.37
CA SER A 786 -14.28 -16.06 -16.29
C SER A 786 -13.00 -16.90 -16.41
N ILE A 787 -11.89 -16.33 -16.89
CA ILE A 787 -10.61 -17.02 -17.03
C ILE A 787 -9.85 -16.96 -15.71
N ILE A 788 -9.68 -15.77 -15.12
CA ILE A 788 -9.03 -15.64 -13.80
C ILE A 788 -9.79 -16.42 -12.74
N LEU A 789 -11.13 -16.38 -12.76
CA LEU A 789 -11.94 -17.13 -11.81
C LEU A 789 -11.78 -18.65 -11.97
N GLY A 790 -11.52 -19.17 -13.18
CA GLY A 790 -11.28 -20.60 -13.35
C GLY A 790 -10.03 -21.07 -12.60
N TYR A 791 -8.91 -20.35 -12.76
CA TYR A 791 -7.69 -20.62 -11.99
C TYR A 791 -7.89 -20.39 -10.48
N PHE A 792 -8.67 -19.37 -10.12
CA PHE A 792 -8.95 -19.03 -8.74
C PHE A 792 -9.81 -20.08 -8.02
N VAL A 793 -10.80 -20.66 -8.70
CA VAL A 793 -11.64 -21.76 -8.18
C VAL A 793 -10.78 -23.00 -7.89
N ASP A 794 -9.89 -23.37 -8.80
CA ASP A 794 -8.96 -24.48 -8.56
C ASP A 794 -8.07 -24.21 -7.35
N LEU A 795 -7.54 -22.99 -7.22
CA LEU A 795 -6.69 -22.60 -6.10
C LEU A 795 -7.45 -22.59 -4.78
N LEU A 796 -8.68 -22.03 -4.74
CA LEU A 796 -9.56 -22.05 -3.57
C LEU A 796 -9.83 -23.49 -3.11
N SER A 797 -10.23 -24.35 -4.04
CA SER A 797 -10.51 -25.75 -3.73
C SER A 797 -9.25 -26.48 -3.26
N ALA A 798 -8.11 -26.28 -3.91
CA ALA A 798 -6.83 -26.87 -3.51
C ALA A 798 -6.36 -26.41 -2.13
N ARG A 799 -6.77 -25.21 -1.70
CA ARG A 799 -6.49 -24.61 -0.39
C ARG A 799 -7.60 -24.83 0.64
N GLY A 800 -8.56 -25.72 0.35
CA GLY A 800 -9.58 -26.14 1.32
C GLY A 800 -10.76 -25.18 1.50
N LEU A 801 -10.98 -24.25 0.57
CA LEU A 801 -12.10 -23.30 0.58
C LEU A 801 -13.25 -23.69 -0.36
N GLY A 802 -13.24 -24.91 -0.89
CA GLY A 802 -14.26 -25.38 -1.83
C GLY A 802 -15.67 -25.45 -1.22
N GLU A 803 -15.80 -25.62 0.09
CA GLU A 803 -17.11 -25.66 0.77
C GLU A 803 -17.71 -24.27 1.02
N GLN A 804 -16.85 -23.26 1.21
CA GLN A 804 -17.24 -21.87 1.36
C GLN A 804 -17.66 -21.26 0.02
N LEU A 805 -17.16 -21.76 -1.10
CA LEU A 805 -17.54 -21.30 -2.44
C LEU A 805 -18.95 -21.80 -2.81
N LYS A 806 -19.96 -20.92 -2.69
CA LYS A 806 -21.38 -21.27 -2.82
C LYS A 806 -21.95 -21.12 -4.23
N SER A 807 -21.58 -20.08 -4.97
CA SER A 807 -22.08 -19.88 -6.34
C SER A 807 -21.06 -19.23 -7.26
N VAL A 808 -21.23 -19.47 -8.56
CA VAL A 808 -20.49 -18.81 -9.63
C VAL A 808 -21.45 -18.25 -10.66
N HIS A 809 -21.32 -16.96 -10.95
CA HIS A 809 -22.14 -16.23 -11.91
C HIS A 809 -21.23 -15.76 -13.03
N LEU A 810 -21.44 -16.24 -14.26
CA LEU A 810 -20.64 -15.83 -15.40
C LEU A 810 -21.48 -15.03 -16.38
N TYR A 811 -21.02 -13.81 -16.65
CA TYR A 811 -21.61 -12.92 -17.64
C TYR A 811 -20.76 -12.98 -18.91
N ALA A 812 -21.36 -13.28 -20.05
CA ALA A 812 -20.69 -13.40 -21.35
C ALA A 812 -19.29 -14.07 -21.28
N PRO A 813 -19.13 -15.26 -20.64
CA PRO A 813 -17.81 -15.81 -20.34
C PRO A 813 -16.96 -16.01 -21.61
N ALA A 814 -15.79 -15.37 -21.64
CA ALA A 814 -14.88 -15.42 -22.78
C ALA A 814 -13.89 -16.59 -22.73
N CYS A 815 -13.97 -17.42 -21.69
CA CYS A 815 -13.17 -18.64 -21.61
C CYS A 815 -13.62 -19.69 -22.63
N THR A 816 -12.67 -20.48 -23.14
CA THR A 816 -12.99 -21.57 -24.07
C THR A 816 -13.76 -22.68 -23.34
N VAL A 817 -14.55 -23.45 -24.08
CA VAL A 817 -15.22 -24.63 -23.52
C VAL A 817 -14.21 -25.64 -22.97
N GLN A 818 -13.04 -25.76 -23.59
CA GLN A 818 -11.96 -26.61 -23.08
C GLN A 818 -11.43 -26.10 -21.74
N PHE A 819 -11.25 -24.79 -21.59
CA PHE A 819 -10.88 -24.17 -20.32
C PHE A 819 -11.95 -24.44 -19.25
N ALA A 820 -13.23 -24.28 -19.59
CA ALA A 820 -14.32 -24.51 -18.65
C ALA A 820 -14.40 -25.98 -18.18
N ASN A 821 -14.15 -26.94 -19.07
CA ASN A 821 -14.03 -28.35 -18.71
C ASN A 821 -12.85 -28.63 -17.76
N ARG A 822 -11.77 -27.86 -17.88
CA ARG A 822 -10.57 -28.03 -17.05
C ARG A 822 -10.73 -27.42 -15.65
N HIS A 823 -11.35 -26.26 -15.57
CA HIS A 823 -11.33 -25.42 -14.35
C HIS A 823 -12.67 -25.32 -13.62
N TYR A 824 -13.81 -25.51 -14.28
CA TYR A 824 -15.13 -25.44 -13.64
C TYR A 824 -15.80 -26.80 -13.50
N ALA A 825 -15.82 -27.60 -14.57
CA ALA A 825 -16.49 -28.89 -14.59
C ALA A 825 -16.03 -29.90 -13.50
N PRO A 826 -14.76 -29.92 -13.05
CA PRO A 826 -14.35 -30.81 -11.97
C PRO A 826 -15.02 -30.51 -10.62
N HIS A 827 -15.53 -29.29 -10.43
CA HIS A 827 -16.15 -28.83 -9.18
C HIS A 827 -17.66 -29.08 -9.21
N ALA A 828 -18.06 -30.34 -9.02
CA ALA A 828 -19.46 -30.77 -9.17
C ALA A 828 -20.46 -30.03 -8.25
N SER A 829 -20.05 -29.66 -7.03
CA SER A 829 -20.87 -28.85 -6.11
C SER A 829 -21.09 -27.44 -6.64
N LEU A 830 -20.04 -26.81 -7.17
CA LEU A 830 -20.09 -25.49 -7.78
C LEU A 830 -20.93 -25.49 -9.06
N MET A 831 -20.81 -26.52 -9.90
CA MET A 831 -21.59 -26.67 -11.13
C MET A 831 -23.12 -26.70 -10.87
N LYS A 832 -23.56 -27.20 -9.72
CA LYS A 832 -24.98 -27.15 -9.31
C LYS A 832 -25.48 -25.73 -8.98
N HIS A 833 -24.56 -24.81 -8.70
CA HIS A 833 -24.81 -23.40 -8.38
C HIS A 833 -24.07 -22.47 -9.35
N MET A 834 -23.82 -22.96 -10.56
CA MET A 834 -23.35 -22.16 -11.67
C MET A 834 -24.55 -21.52 -12.37
N TYR A 835 -24.40 -20.23 -12.68
CA TYR A 835 -25.36 -19.42 -13.41
C TYR A 835 -24.66 -18.74 -14.59
N LEU A 836 -25.26 -18.84 -15.77
CA LEU A 836 -24.73 -18.25 -17.00
C LEU A 836 -25.69 -17.17 -17.48
N HIS A 837 -25.15 -16.01 -17.84
CA HIS A 837 -25.86 -14.94 -18.51
C HIS A 837 -25.16 -14.71 -19.84
N ILE A 838 -25.86 -15.00 -20.95
CA ILE A 838 -25.33 -14.95 -22.31
C ILE A 838 -26.28 -14.20 -23.23
N LEU A 839 -25.78 -13.66 -24.33
CA LEU A 839 -26.64 -13.12 -25.39
C LEU A 839 -27.10 -14.26 -26.31
N SER A 840 -28.24 -14.07 -26.96
CA SER A 840 -28.64 -14.95 -28.07
C SER A 840 -27.68 -14.81 -29.24
N ASP A 841 -27.56 -15.86 -30.05
CA ASP A 841 -26.73 -15.86 -31.27
C ASP A 841 -27.09 -14.71 -32.23
N ARG A 842 -28.37 -14.31 -32.28
CA ARG A 842 -28.83 -13.13 -33.03
C ARG A 842 -28.20 -11.85 -32.47
N ASN A 843 -28.35 -11.61 -31.17
CA ASN A 843 -27.83 -10.40 -30.52
C ASN A 843 -26.29 -10.33 -30.57
N GLU A 844 -25.59 -11.46 -30.45
CA GLU A 844 -24.13 -11.54 -30.61
C GLU A 844 -23.67 -11.14 -32.03
N ARG A 845 -24.46 -11.45 -33.07
CA ARG A 845 -24.17 -11.07 -34.46
C ARG A 845 -24.57 -9.64 -34.80
N ASP A 846 -25.52 -9.07 -34.07
CA ASP A 846 -25.97 -7.69 -34.23
C ASP A 846 -25.12 -6.69 -33.40
N ASP A 847 -24.28 -7.18 -32.48
CA ASP A 847 -23.32 -6.38 -31.69
C ASP A 847 -22.08 -5.97 -32.51
N ASN A 848 -21.19 -5.16 -31.93
CA ASN A 848 -19.96 -4.71 -32.58
C ASN A 848 -18.82 -4.42 -31.59
N VAL A 849 -17.58 -4.49 -32.07
CA VAL A 849 -16.38 -4.02 -31.36
C VAL A 849 -15.88 -2.75 -32.05
N ALA A 850 -15.87 -1.63 -31.31
CA ALA A 850 -15.43 -0.31 -31.75
C ALA A 850 -16.08 0.19 -33.06
N LYS A 851 -17.29 -0.31 -33.41
CA LYS A 851 -17.97 -0.08 -34.71
C LYS A 851 -17.19 -0.56 -35.94
N ILE A 852 -16.08 -1.26 -35.75
CA ILE A 852 -15.17 -1.72 -36.80
C ILE A 852 -15.43 -3.19 -37.09
N TYR A 853 -15.45 -4.04 -36.06
CA TYR A 853 -15.85 -5.44 -36.17
C TYR A 853 -17.35 -5.55 -35.89
N ARG A 854 -18.13 -6.09 -36.83
CA ARG A 854 -19.61 -6.02 -36.82
C ARG A 854 -20.30 -7.21 -36.15
N LYS A 855 -19.60 -7.84 -35.22
CA LYS A 855 -20.12 -8.88 -34.33
C LYS A 855 -19.60 -8.59 -32.93
N SER A 856 -20.10 -9.33 -31.95
CA SER A 856 -19.65 -9.22 -30.57
C SER A 856 -18.16 -9.51 -30.38
N LEU A 857 -17.66 -9.12 -29.21
CA LEU A 857 -16.31 -9.47 -28.79
C LEU A 857 -16.10 -11.00 -28.69
N LEU A 858 -17.11 -11.78 -28.27
CA LEU A 858 -16.97 -13.23 -28.21
C LEU A 858 -16.74 -13.84 -29.60
N TYR A 859 -17.43 -13.33 -30.63
CA TYR A 859 -17.16 -13.71 -32.01
C TYR A 859 -15.74 -13.34 -32.45
N PHE A 860 -15.25 -12.15 -32.09
CA PHE A 860 -13.90 -11.75 -32.42
C PHE A 860 -12.85 -12.64 -31.75
N VAL A 861 -13.03 -12.93 -30.45
CA VAL A 861 -12.15 -13.83 -29.69
C VAL A 861 -12.17 -15.24 -30.30
N SER A 862 -13.36 -15.76 -30.59
CA SER A 862 -13.57 -17.09 -31.17
C SER A 862 -12.93 -17.23 -32.54
N ASN A 863 -13.10 -16.24 -33.42
CA ASN A 863 -12.67 -16.32 -34.81
C ASN A 863 -11.19 -15.99 -34.99
N ALA A 864 -10.66 -15.05 -34.20
CA ALA A 864 -9.34 -14.45 -34.47
C ALA A 864 -8.31 -14.60 -33.34
N LEU A 865 -8.73 -14.54 -32.07
CA LEU A 865 -7.78 -14.37 -30.96
C LEU A 865 -7.35 -15.68 -30.31
N ASP A 866 -8.20 -16.71 -30.31
CA ASP A 866 -7.81 -17.99 -29.71
C ASP A 866 -6.87 -18.84 -30.61
N GLY A 867 -6.44 -19.99 -30.09
CA GLY A 867 -5.53 -20.92 -30.77
C GLY A 867 -6.02 -21.26 -32.17
N ASP A 868 -7.25 -21.78 -32.23
CA ASP A 868 -7.94 -22.20 -33.45
C ASP A 868 -8.96 -21.16 -33.92
N GLN A 869 -9.28 -21.12 -35.23
CA GLN A 869 -10.38 -20.30 -35.73
C GLN A 869 -11.72 -20.90 -35.29
N ARG A 870 -12.69 -20.04 -35.01
CA ARG A 870 -14.04 -20.42 -34.55
C ARG A 870 -13.95 -21.38 -33.36
N THR A 871 -13.16 -21.01 -32.36
CA THR A 871 -13.02 -21.77 -31.10
C THR A 871 -14.29 -21.59 -30.26
N PRO A 872 -14.91 -22.67 -29.73
CA PRO A 872 -16.11 -22.52 -28.91
C PRO A 872 -15.78 -21.86 -27.57
N LEU A 873 -16.39 -20.70 -27.33
CA LEU A 873 -16.34 -19.97 -26.06
C LEU A 873 -17.60 -20.23 -25.26
N LEU A 874 -17.46 -20.38 -23.94
CA LEU A 874 -18.57 -20.75 -23.05
C LEU A 874 -19.76 -19.78 -23.14
N GLY A 875 -19.49 -18.49 -23.40
CA GLY A 875 -20.51 -17.46 -23.48
C GLY A 875 -21.34 -17.47 -24.77
N MET A 876 -20.97 -18.25 -25.79
CA MET A 876 -21.70 -18.29 -27.06
C MET A 876 -22.89 -19.24 -26.99
N ASP A 877 -24.09 -18.77 -27.34
CA ASP A 877 -25.32 -19.58 -27.34
C ASP A 877 -25.20 -20.86 -28.20
N ASN A 878 -24.46 -20.78 -29.32
CA ASN A 878 -24.16 -21.92 -30.20
C ASN A 878 -23.47 -23.12 -29.50
N VAL A 879 -22.82 -22.92 -28.35
CA VAL A 879 -22.24 -24.03 -27.56
C VAL A 879 -23.33 -24.99 -27.09
N ARG A 880 -24.55 -24.50 -26.87
CA ARG A 880 -25.71 -25.29 -26.44
C ARG A 880 -26.38 -26.02 -27.60
N ASP A 881 -26.29 -25.48 -28.81
CA ASP A 881 -26.88 -26.09 -30.00
C ASP A 881 -26.08 -27.34 -30.43
N LYS A 882 -26.70 -28.51 -30.27
CA LYS A 882 -26.11 -29.80 -30.66
C LYS A 882 -25.93 -29.93 -32.17
N ASN A 883 -26.68 -29.17 -32.95
CA ASN A 883 -26.70 -29.22 -34.41
C ASN A 883 -25.80 -28.15 -35.05
N TYR A 884 -25.28 -27.20 -34.28
CA TYR A 884 -24.38 -26.17 -34.81
C TYR A 884 -23.05 -26.80 -35.25
N SER A 885 -22.74 -26.67 -36.55
CA SER A 885 -21.56 -27.24 -37.19
C SER A 885 -20.53 -26.20 -37.63
N GLY A 886 -20.70 -24.93 -37.25
CA GLY A 886 -19.83 -23.81 -37.66
C GLY A 886 -18.54 -23.66 -36.84
N TRP A 887 -18.07 -24.72 -36.19
CA TRP A 887 -16.82 -24.73 -35.42
C TRP A 887 -15.68 -25.29 -36.28
N ASP A 888 -14.56 -24.58 -36.34
CA ASP A 888 -13.37 -24.96 -37.13
C ASP A 888 -12.19 -25.43 -36.27
N GLY A 889 -12.42 -25.65 -34.97
CA GLY A 889 -11.37 -26.06 -34.04
C GLY A 889 -10.79 -27.45 -34.33
N SER A 890 -9.62 -27.74 -33.74
CA SER A 890 -8.93 -29.04 -33.87
C SER A 890 -9.81 -30.26 -33.56
N SER A 891 -9.34 -31.47 -33.86
CA SER A 891 -10.05 -32.74 -33.62
C SER A 891 -10.56 -32.94 -32.17
N SER A 892 -10.05 -32.17 -31.21
CA SER A 892 -10.46 -32.15 -29.81
C SER A 892 -11.72 -31.31 -29.52
N THR A 893 -12.15 -30.44 -30.43
CA THR A 893 -13.29 -29.50 -30.23
C THR A 893 -14.61 -30.21 -29.97
N GLY A 894 -14.90 -31.24 -30.78
CA GLY A 894 -16.10 -32.05 -30.60
C GLY A 894 -16.10 -32.79 -29.25
N GLU A 895 -14.93 -33.19 -28.75
CA GLU A 895 -14.80 -33.82 -27.44
C GLU A 895 -15.03 -32.81 -26.31
N ALA A 896 -14.42 -31.63 -26.38
CA ALA A 896 -14.63 -30.55 -25.41
C ALA A 896 -16.11 -30.17 -25.30
N LEU A 897 -16.81 -30.00 -26.42
CA LEU A 897 -18.25 -29.71 -26.44
C LEU A 897 -19.08 -30.85 -25.83
N ARG A 898 -18.77 -32.12 -26.15
CA ARG A 898 -19.46 -33.27 -25.56
C ARG A 898 -19.24 -33.34 -24.05
N ASN A 899 -18.01 -33.16 -23.58
CA ASN A 899 -17.67 -33.18 -22.17
C ASN A 899 -18.39 -32.08 -21.39
N TRP A 900 -18.40 -30.85 -21.92
CA TRP A 900 -19.09 -29.74 -21.29
C TRP A 900 -20.60 -29.95 -21.24
N ARG A 901 -21.22 -30.35 -22.36
CA ARG A 901 -22.67 -30.61 -22.42
C ARG A 901 -23.08 -31.72 -21.45
N ARG A 902 -22.24 -32.75 -21.29
CA ARG A 902 -22.46 -33.81 -20.29
C ARG A 902 -22.41 -33.23 -18.88
N ALA A 903 -21.33 -32.53 -18.53
CA ALA A 903 -21.17 -31.91 -17.20
C ALA A 903 -22.30 -30.91 -16.89
N ALA A 904 -22.69 -30.08 -17.85
CA ALA A 904 -23.79 -29.14 -17.74
C ALA A 904 -25.13 -29.84 -17.50
N SER A 905 -25.41 -30.94 -18.22
CA SER A 905 -26.66 -31.69 -18.05
C SER A 905 -26.71 -32.46 -16.73
N GLU A 906 -25.60 -33.09 -16.33
CA GLU A 906 -25.46 -33.75 -15.02
C GLU A 906 -25.65 -32.77 -13.85
N ALA A 907 -25.13 -31.55 -14.01
CA ALA A 907 -25.32 -30.48 -13.05
C ALA A 907 -26.73 -29.87 -13.11
N GLY A 908 -27.44 -30.00 -14.23
CA GLY A 908 -28.76 -29.40 -14.52
C GLY A 908 -28.71 -27.94 -14.98
N LEU A 909 -27.57 -27.48 -15.51
CA LEU A 909 -27.31 -26.11 -15.99
C LEU A 909 -28.07 -25.79 -17.28
N ASP A 910 -28.43 -26.83 -18.03
CA ASP A 910 -29.24 -26.82 -19.25
C ASP A 910 -30.73 -26.49 -19.01
N LYS A 911 -31.18 -26.49 -17.75
CA LYS A 911 -32.52 -26.04 -17.37
C LYS A 911 -32.63 -24.51 -17.52
N SER A 912 -33.76 -24.04 -18.07
CA SER A 912 -33.99 -22.63 -18.45
C SER A 912 -33.80 -21.61 -17.32
N ALA A 913 -33.90 -22.03 -16.05
CA ALA A 913 -33.75 -21.13 -14.91
C ALA A 913 -32.30 -20.73 -14.56
N ARG A 914 -31.25 -21.42 -15.07
CA ARG A 914 -29.84 -21.15 -14.71
C ARG A 914 -28.95 -20.66 -15.83
N THR A 915 -29.36 -20.86 -17.09
CA THR A 915 -28.75 -20.20 -18.24
C THR A 915 -29.71 -19.17 -18.79
N ASN A 916 -29.49 -17.91 -18.44
CA ASN A 916 -30.28 -16.77 -18.93
C ASN A 916 -29.76 -16.34 -20.30
N VAL A 917 -30.59 -16.47 -21.34
CA VAL A 917 -30.27 -16.02 -22.70
C VAL A 917 -31.00 -14.71 -22.96
N ILE A 918 -30.25 -13.62 -23.10
CA ILE A 918 -30.79 -12.30 -23.39
C ILE A 918 -31.05 -12.22 -24.90
N ASP A 919 -32.31 -12.43 -25.27
CA ASP A 919 -32.83 -12.34 -26.65
C ASP A 919 -33.78 -11.15 -26.86
N MET A 920 -33.76 -10.18 -25.96
CA MET A 920 -34.52 -8.93 -26.11
C MET A 920 -33.75 -7.94 -26.99
N ASN A 921 -34.47 -7.06 -27.70
CA ASN A 921 -33.85 -6.04 -28.56
C ASN A 921 -33.20 -4.91 -27.77
N LYS A 922 -33.57 -4.75 -26.50
CA LYS A 922 -33.09 -3.69 -25.61
C LYS A 922 -33.05 -4.22 -24.18
N VAL A 923 -32.02 -3.86 -23.43
CA VAL A 923 -31.85 -4.20 -22.01
C VAL A 923 -31.99 -2.97 -21.12
N PRO A 924 -32.59 -3.10 -19.92
CA PRO A 924 -32.78 -1.97 -19.02
C PRO A 924 -31.49 -1.65 -18.29
N THR A 925 -31.19 -0.36 -18.16
CA THR A 925 -30.01 0.12 -17.40
C THR A 925 -30.36 1.08 -16.28
N GLY A 926 -31.58 1.59 -16.26
CA GLY A 926 -32.10 2.46 -15.23
C GLY A 926 -33.53 2.89 -15.52
N PRO A 927 -34.09 3.83 -14.75
CA PRO A 927 -35.51 4.18 -14.86
C PRO A 927 -35.84 4.75 -16.24
N ASN A 928 -36.64 4.00 -17.02
CA ASN A 928 -37.02 4.32 -18.41
C ASN A 928 -35.84 4.45 -19.39
N VAL A 929 -34.67 3.87 -19.11
CA VAL A 929 -33.51 3.89 -20.01
C VAL A 929 -33.16 2.47 -20.45
N TRP A 930 -33.04 2.32 -21.77
CA TRP A 930 -32.84 1.04 -22.43
C TRP A 930 -31.71 1.17 -23.47
N ILE A 931 -30.73 0.27 -23.42
CA ILE A 931 -29.62 0.22 -24.38
C ILE A 931 -29.71 -1.01 -25.27
N ASP A 932 -29.00 -1.00 -26.40
CA ASP A 932 -28.85 -2.22 -27.20
C ASP A 932 -28.09 -3.29 -26.40
N PRO A 933 -28.53 -4.56 -26.45
CA PRO A 933 -27.78 -5.66 -25.87
C PRO A 933 -26.42 -5.76 -26.57
N SER A 934 -25.36 -5.77 -25.77
CA SER A 934 -23.99 -5.90 -26.24
C SER A 934 -23.17 -6.75 -25.28
N HIS A 935 -22.00 -7.21 -25.71
CA HIS A 935 -21.07 -7.95 -24.88
C HIS A 935 -20.77 -7.23 -23.55
N GLY A 936 -20.69 -5.90 -23.55
CA GLY A 936 -20.44 -5.09 -22.35
C GLY A 936 -21.70 -4.77 -21.52
N SER A 937 -22.90 -5.09 -22.01
CA SER A 937 -24.15 -4.61 -21.41
C SER A 937 -24.56 -5.34 -20.12
N PHE A 938 -23.93 -6.48 -19.77
CA PHE A 938 -24.32 -7.28 -18.60
C PHE A 938 -24.12 -6.55 -17.27
N ASP A 939 -23.01 -5.84 -17.11
CA ASP A 939 -22.70 -5.07 -15.90
C ASP A 939 -23.54 -3.78 -15.80
N ASN A 940 -24.17 -3.38 -16.90
CA ASN A 940 -25.06 -2.22 -16.99
C ASN A 940 -26.53 -2.63 -16.93
N ASN A 941 -26.83 -3.93 -16.92
CA ASN A 941 -28.19 -4.45 -16.98
C ASN A 941 -28.75 -4.67 -15.57
N THR A 942 -29.78 -3.88 -15.22
CA THR A 942 -30.41 -3.93 -13.89
C THR A 942 -30.98 -5.30 -13.59
N ASP A 943 -31.65 -5.93 -14.56
CA ASP A 943 -32.29 -7.24 -14.40
C ASP A 943 -31.26 -8.35 -14.17
N VAL A 944 -30.09 -8.26 -14.83
CA VAL A 944 -29.01 -9.24 -14.67
C VAL A 944 -28.42 -9.17 -13.26
N LEU A 945 -28.10 -7.97 -12.78
CA LEU A 945 -27.53 -7.78 -11.45
C LEU A 945 -28.55 -8.11 -10.36
N GLU A 946 -29.81 -7.70 -10.53
CA GLU A 946 -30.91 -8.03 -9.61
C GLU A 946 -31.09 -9.54 -9.49
N LEU A 947 -31.18 -10.25 -10.63
CA LEU A 947 -31.30 -11.70 -10.64
C LEU A 947 -30.09 -12.41 -10.01
N THR A 948 -28.88 -11.88 -10.20
CA THR A 948 -27.68 -12.41 -9.56
C THR A 948 -27.74 -12.23 -8.04
N LEU A 949 -28.11 -11.04 -7.56
CA LEU A 949 -28.24 -10.79 -6.12
C LEU A 949 -29.33 -11.66 -5.51
N GLN A 950 -30.50 -11.78 -6.13
CA GLN A 950 -31.59 -12.66 -5.69
C GLN A 950 -31.13 -14.11 -5.49
N ARG A 951 -30.31 -14.62 -6.41
CA ARG A 951 -29.72 -15.97 -6.32
C ARG A 951 -28.63 -16.11 -5.27
N ILE A 952 -27.90 -15.03 -4.96
CA ILE A 952 -26.85 -15.02 -3.93
C ILE A 952 -27.48 -15.00 -2.53
N VAL A 953 -28.48 -14.14 -2.32
CA VAL A 953 -29.14 -14.00 -1.02
C VAL A 953 -30.28 -15.01 -0.81
N ASP A 954 -30.69 -15.70 -1.88
CA ASP A 954 -31.77 -16.69 -1.93
C ASP A 954 -33.14 -16.10 -1.54
N VAL A 955 -33.51 -14.98 -2.20
CA VAL A 955 -34.81 -14.31 -2.00
C VAL A 955 -35.42 -13.86 -3.32
N ASP A 956 -36.75 -13.77 -3.37
CA ASP A 956 -37.47 -13.23 -4.54
C ASP A 956 -37.46 -11.70 -4.59
N VAL A 957 -37.40 -11.02 -3.44
CA VAL A 957 -37.45 -9.55 -3.34
C VAL A 957 -36.25 -9.05 -2.56
N LEU A 958 -35.43 -8.24 -3.20
CA LEU A 958 -34.23 -7.64 -2.62
C LEU A 958 -34.57 -6.58 -1.57
N ASN A 959 -33.72 -6.45 -0.55
CA ASN A 959 -33.79 -5.36 0.43
C ASN A 959 -33.55 -4.01 -0.26
N MET A 960 -32.63 -3.98 -1.23
CA MET A 960 -32.39 -2.84 -2.11
C MET A 960 -32.52 -3.29 -3.57
N PRO A 961 -33.58 -2.87 -4.30
CA PRO A 961 -33.72 -3.20 -5.71
C PRO A 961 -32.61 -2.53 -6.54
N VAL A 962 -32.22 -3.17 -7.65
CA VAL A 962 -31.23 -2.61 -8.58
C VAL A 962 -31.94 -1.68 -9.55
N ASP A 963 -31.89 -0.37 -9.30
CA ASP A 963 -32.72 0.61 -10.00
C ASP A 963 -31.97 1.44 -11.06
N ASP A 964 -30.65 1.63 -10.94
CA ASP A 964 -29.84 2.46 -11.84
C ASP A 964 -28.36 2.02 -11.94
N LEU A 965 -27.94 1.60 -13.13
CA LEU A 965 -26.56 1.25 -13.49
C LEU A 965 -26.04 2.08 -14.68
N ARG A 966 -26.64 3.26 -14.95
CA ARG A 966 -26.22 4.14 -16.04
C ARG A 966 -24.95 4.90 -15.68
N GLY A 967 -24.06 5.19 -16.63
CA GLY A 967 -23.08 6.29 -16.50
C GLY A 967 -21.60 5.93 -16.60
N PHE A 968 -21.27 4.72 -17.05
CA PHE A 968 -19.91 4.21 -17.23
C PHE A 968 -19.80 3.20 -18.38
#